data_AF-A0A2J8AAD0-F1
#
_entry.id   AF-A0A2J8AAD0-F1
#
_cell.length_a   1.000
_cell.length_b   1.000
_cell.length_c   1.000
_cell.angle_alpha   90.00
_cell.angle_beta   90.00
_cell.angle_gamma   90.00
#
_symmetry.space_group_name_H-M   'P 1'
#
loop_
_entity.id
_entity.type
_entity.pdbx_description
1 polymer ?
#
loop_
_entity_poly.entity_id
_entity_poly.type
_entity_poly.pdbx_seq_one_letter_code
_entity_poly.pdbx_strand_id
1 'polypeptide(L)'
;MGKGDVEAGGDAYAGTDATEWAKLAGGDIAAKIAAAADSAPVVIFGKEHCPFCIEARRLFAQRLAVPTLDFNVDVLSNGSEIHDALKKKHSPQTTVPYIYINKVMVGGCDAVKRLQADGELNKMLSAAGVKVVVDAASNHAARHARSGVLESGSAAGGALFHFPECTDNRVLRLNSLWTVIICVFCAVFYKRSAAHWVMGGLMVEYVARVLGGGNASALGSLSGLLTAVMDLFGSKPTFAGGPPKQFAGLCGGMFAGLAFFFFLVSDHEGKLINVGLALTCVLGLCALLEAALYFCVACWMFGLAIRFGFMSDGVYTTFINSKVEAEYTHEEMNRRLNEGAPQILVKSFDDAHPLKVDYKYKNKTEEMTREDFHLIKHVKLTHFVMHLGFVGLACAWRAADPLSTGLGLPAAVWYSIGIASAIWYFTWVVLYLAKMAMYPKKVAKELNHNISGSCFALPWVVLVLFAFLENERDPAFAKVLFWIGAPVSLLLSIVWVGGWIAAKKELEHVNASWMMMPVANFVAAAVGPMLDSAYRDAMQLWFAFALLLWVALFAITLYKAFVMPDYDDRARPFLAIWVAAPAIGAIAYLSCYGPQSSAIAEGTGALGYGYNDFIFINLHWMAIAPYFGRVRFDMSYWAAGFPSAAMCMCAIYYNALKPGDLSEAIAYATLFFTSWLHAILLLQTLTALIRRQVFVPDYKWGPMSFMRLTHEALRGGGAKLLGLAKNVEGDESALGSLRATWEGVHLMHEEHGRHEDEVIFKAYNEFFPRLTKDADEQHLELEELGDKVGRLLSGGGDKLSGAAAQELTAAVESYVTALLAHLRFEEDHLQCMPRKYMPLGLAKQVIIKCWASTSPETWHTLLPLLVESMPMLQQRVRYIKTLLWCMPERCHLFGLILAAKLDAVNWRRISAELPEIIPRGVSMSWERYY
;
A
#
# COMPACT_ATOMS: atom_id res chain seq x y z
N MET A 1 -46.23 17.73 24.67
CA MET A 1 -46.18 19.07 25.30
C MET A 1 -44.98 19.08 26.23
N GLY A 2 -43.95 19.92 26.11
CA GLY A 2 -43.72 21.03 25.19
C GLY A 2 -42.21 21.15 24.87
N LYS A 3 -41.94 21.81 23.75
CA LYS A 3 -40.60 22.26 23.33
C LYS A 3 -40.08 23.30 24.32
N GLY A 4 -38.78 23.25 24.59
CA GLY A 4 -38.01 24.35 25.14
C GLY A 4 -36.71 24.44 24.35
N ASP A 5 -36.69 25.35 23.40
CA ASP A 5 -35.53 25.72 22.61
C ASP A 5 -34.42 26.29 23.53
N VAL A 6 -33.17 25.90 23.29
CA VAL A 6 -32.02 26.70 23.76
C VAL A 6 -31.18 27.01 22.53
N GLU A 7 -31.07 28.31 22.32
CA GLU A 7 -30.52 29.02 21.18
C GLU A 7 -29.01 28.80 20.98
N ALA A 8 -28.57 29.01 19.75
CA ALA A 8 -27.17 29.20 19.42
C ALA A 8 -26.69 30.61 19.84
N GLY A 9 -25.54 30.68 20.53
CA GLY A 9 -24.71 31.89 20.64
C GLY A 9 -24.36 32.32 22.07
N GLY A 10 -23.07 32.61 22.32
CA GLY A 10 -22.64 33.41 23.47
C GLY A 10 -21.31 32.96 24.11
N ASP A 11 -20.32 33.85 24.10
CA ASP A 11 -18.98 33.68 24.67
C ASP A 11 -18.99 33.26 26.15
N ALA A 12 -18.55 32.03 26.45
CA ALA A 12 -18.36 31.56 27.82
C ALA A 12 -16.94 31.90 28.34
N TYR A 13 -16.68 33.19 28.57
CA TYR A 13 -15.69 33.67 29.53
C TYR A 13 -16.34 34.74 30.41
N ALA A 14 -17.38 34.35 31.16
CA ALA A 14 -17.95 35.21 32.18
C ALA A 14 -16.96 35.29 33.36
N GLY A 15 -16.22 36.39 33.44
CA GLY A 15 -15.37 36.72 34.57
C GLY A 15 -16.18 36.88 35.86
N THR A 16 -15.68 36.34 36.96
CA THR A 16 -16.25 36.51 38.31
C THR A 16 -15.55 37.66 39.02
N ASP A 17 -15.79 38.90 38.56
CA ASP A 17 -14.77 39.95 38.68
C ASP A 17 -14.95 41.06 39.73
N ALA A 18 -15.97 41.06 40.60
CA ALA A 18 -16.04 42.12 41.63
C ALA A 18 -16.71 41.70 42.94
N THR A 19 -17.78 40.90 42.86
CA THR A 19 -18.58 40.47 44.00
C THR A 19 -17.88 39.42 44.86
N GLU A 20 -17.07 38.54 44.28
CA GLU A 20 -16.28 37.53 45.01
C GLU A 20 -15.06 38.15 45.69
N TRP A 21 -14.36 39.08 45.04
CA TRP A 21 -13.22 39.82 45.62
C TRP A 21 -13.62 40.64 46.88
N ALA A 22 -14.83 41.21 46.88
CA ALA A 22 -15.36 41.95 48.02
C ALA A 22 -15.68 41.07 49.25
N LYS A 23 -15.96 39.78 49.05
CA LYS A 23 -16.31 38.81 50.12
C LYS A 23 -15.09 38.20 50.82
N LEU A 24 -13.88 38.33 50.25
CA LEU A 24 -12.67 37.76 50.82
C LEU A 24 -12.23 38.50 52.10
N ALA A 25 -11.95 37.74 53.17
CA ALA A 25 -11.52 38.27 54.45
C ALA A 25 -10.04 38.76 54.42
N GLY A 26 -9.78 39.93 54.99
CA GLY A 26 -8.44 40.50 55.12
C GLY A 26 -8.45 42.04 55.04
N GLY A 27 -7.75 42.71 55.98
CA GLY A 27 -7.70 44.18 56.05
C GLY A 27 -6.71 44.87 55.10
N ASP A 28 -5.76 44.12 54.51
CA ASP A 28 -4.74 44.58 53.56
C ASP A 28 -4.76 43.72 52.27
N ILE A 29 -4.38 44.32 51.13
CA ILE A 29 -4.35 43.71 49.79
C ILE A 29 -3.49 42.45 49.78
N ALA A 30 -2.34 42.45 50.47
CA ALA A 30 -1.48 41.25 50.55
C ALA A 30 -2.17 40.07 51.25
N ALA A 31 -2.94 40.35 52.31
CA ALA A 31 -3.73 39.35 53.02
C ALA A 31 -4.90 38.84 52.16
N LYS A 32 -5.54 39.73 51.38
CA LYS A 32 -6.60 39.34 50.42
C LYS A 32 -6.09 38.48 49.27
N ILE A 33 -4.90 38.76 48.72
CA ILE A 33 -4.28 37.90 47.69
C ILE A 33 -3.99 36.51 48.25
N ALA A 34 -3.53 36.39 49.50
CA ALA A 34 -3.32 35.10 50.15
C ALA A 34 -4.65 34.36 50.39
N ALA A 35 -5.69 35.06 50.86
CA ALA A 35 -7.03 34.51 51.01
C ALA A 35 -7.63 34.03 49.68
N ALA A 36 -7.40 34.77 48.59
CA ALA A 36 -7.79 34.40 47.24
C ALA A 36 -7.05 33.16 46.73
N ALA A 37 -5.74 33.06 46.96
CA ALA A 37 -4.95 31.87 46.59
C ALA A 37 -5.37 30.60 47.35
N ASP A 38 -5.98 30.78 48.53
CA ASP A 38 -6.49 29.71 49.39
C ASP A 38 -7.94 29.31 49.07
N SER A 39 -8.70 30.15 48.36
CA SER A 39 -10.15 29.95 48.15
C SER A 39 -10.50 28.95 47.05
N ALA A 40 -9.56 28.64 46.14
CA ALA A 40 -9.77 27.65 45.08
C ALA A 40 -8.47 26.89 44.74
N PRO A 41 -8.56 25.66 44.20
CA PRO A 41 -7.38 24.87 43.83
C PRO A 41 -6.50 25.51 42.74
N VAL A 42 -7.11 26.26 41.81
CA VAL A 42 -6.41 27.05 40.79
C VAL A 42 -6.96 28.46 40.75
N VAL A 43 -6.08 29.45 40.90
CA VAL A 43 -6.43 30.88 40.95
C VAL A 43 -5.57 31.65 39.97
N ILE A 44 -6.18 32.50 39.14
CA ILE A 44 -5.52 33.27 38.10
C ILE A 44 -5.76 34.76 38.31
N PHE A 45 -4.69 35.52 38.53
CA PHE A 45 -4.72 36.97 38.44
C PHE A 45 -4.28 37.39 37.04
N GLY A 46 -5.23 37.87 36.24
CA GLY A 46 -5.04 38.15 34.82
C GLY A 46 -5.61 39.50 34.39
N LYS A 47 -5.55 39.78 33.09
CA LYS A 47 -6.27 40.88 32.44
C LYS A 47 -7.26 40.32 31.42
N GLU A 48 -8.40 40.98 31.24
CA GLU A 48 -9.48 40.52 30.36
C GLU A 48 -9.00 40.37 28.91
N HIS A 49 -8.27 41.37 28.40
CA HIS A 49 -7.81 41.40 27.01
C HIS A 49 -6.38 40.90 26.79
N CYS A 50 -5.74 40.25 27.77
CA CYS A 50 -4.38 39.75 27.62
C CYS A 50 -4.35 38.39 26.92
N PRO A 51 -3.63 38.23 25.78
CA PRO A 51 -3.62 36.97 25.03
C PRO A 51 -3.07 35.80 25.85
N PHE A 52 -2.08 36.05 26.71
CA PHE A 52 -1.50 35.01 27.58
C PHE A 52 -2.42 34.62 28.75
N CYS A 53 -3.26 35.54 29.23
CA CYS A 53 -4.26 35.24 30.27
C CYS A 53 -5.40 34.41 29.67
N ILE A 54 -5.89 34.79 28.50
CA ILE A 54 -6.91 34.03 27.75
C ILE A 54 -6.40 32.62 27.45
N GLU A 55 -5.14 32.48 27.03
CA GLU A 55 -4.56 31.19 26.72
C GLU A 55 -4.37 30.31 27.96
N ALA A 56 -3.97 30.88 29.10
CA ALA A 56 -3.88 30.16 30.37
C ALA A 56 -5.27 29.69 30.85
N ARG A 57 -6.29 30.54 30.76
CA ARG A 57 -7.68 30.15 31.09
C ARG A 57 -8.18 29.05 30.17
N ARG A 58 -7.90 29.15 28.87
CA ARG A 58 -8.24 28.12 27.89
C ARG A 58 -7.57 26.79 28.22
N LEU A 59 -6.33 26.82 28.67
CA LEU A 59 -5.58 25.64 29.07
C LEU A 59 -6.28 24.91 30.24
N PHE A 60 -6.64 25.61 31.30
CA PHE A 60 -7.29 24.99 32.46
C PHE A 60 -8.75 24.60 32.18
N ALA A 61 -9.54 25.49 31.58
CA ALA A 61 -10.97 25.25 31.35
C ALA A 61 -11.24 24.26 30.22
N GLN A 62 -10.57 24.40 29.07
CA GLN A 62 -10.89 23.60 27.87
C GLN A 62 -10.02 22.35 27.73
N ARG A 63 -8.74 22.38 28.16
CA ARG A 63 -7.84 21.24 27.96
C ARG A 63 -7.69 20.33 29.18
N LEU A 64 -7.85 20.87 30.38
CA LEU A 64 -7.69 20.11 31.63
C LEU A 64 -9.00 19.92 32.40
N ALA A 65 -10.09 20.57 31.96
CA ALA A 65 -11.39 20.59 32.64
C ALA A 65 -11.28 20.94 34.14
N VAL A 66 -10.34 21.83 34.49
CA VAL A 66 -10.09 22.27 35.86
C VAL A 66 -10.82 23.60 36.09
N PRO A 67 -11.72 23.69 37.08
CA PRO A 67 -12.34 24.96 37.43
C PRO A 67 -11.28 25.93 37.98
N THR A 68 -11.24 27.14 37.42
CA THR A 68 -10.36 28.23 37.85
C THR A 68 -11.17 29.34 38.51
N LEU A 69 -10.58 29.99 39.52
CA LEU A 69 -11.07 31.26 40.02
C LEU A 69 -10.23 32.39 39.42
N ASP A 70 -10.87 33.23 38.62
CA ASP A 70 -10.21 34.28 37.85
C ASP A 70 -10.49 35.66 38.47
N PHE A 71 -9.44 36.46 38.65
CA PHE A 71 -9.53 37.86 39.05
C PHE A 71 -8.92 38.74 37.95
N ASN A 72 -9.74 39.50 37.24
CA ASN A 72 -9.30 40.48 36.25
C ASN A 72 -8.85 41.78 36.94
N VAL A 73 -7.53 41.98 37.02
CA VAL A 73 -6.93 43.16 37.67
C VAL A 73 -7.14 44.45 36.87
N ASP A 74 -7.63 44.39 35.63
CA ASP A 74 -8.03 45.55 34.84
C ASP A 74 -9.50 45.97 35.07
N VAL A 75 -10.31 45.11 35.67
CA VAL A 75 -11.74 45.35 35.96
C VAL A 75 -11.98 45.71 37.42
N LEU A 76 -11.12 45.23 38.33
CA LEU A 76 -11.21 45.51 39.77
C LEU A 76 -10.89 46.98 40.09
N SER A 77 -11.70 47.60 40.97
CA SER A 77 -11.54 49.01 41.39
C SER A 77 -10.19 49.31 42.07
N ASN A 78 -9.55 48.31 42.68
CA ASN A 78 -8.21 48.38 43.28
C ASN A 78 -7.15 47.60 42.47
N GLY A 79 -7.39 47.37 41.17
CA GLY A 79 -6.59 46.51 40.30
C GLY A 79 -5.10 46.88 40.17
N SER A 80 -4.77 48.18 40.10
CA SER A 80 -3.38 48.64 40.04
C SER A 80 -2.59 48.27 41.30
N GLU A 81 -3.20 48.43 42.47
CA GLU A 81 -2.57 48.11 43.77
C GLU A 81 -2.37 46.59 43.93
N ILE A 82 -3.29 45.78 43.39
CA ILE A 82 -3.16 44.31 43.34
C ILE A 82 -2.00 43.90 42.42
N HIS A 83 -1.89 44.50 41.23
CA HIS A 83 -0.81 44.20 40.29
C HIS A 83 0.57 44.60 40.86
N ASP A 84 0.66 45.76 41.53
CA ASP A 84 1.88 46.21 42.20
C ASP A 84 2.27 45.31 43.38
N ALA A 85 1.30 44.86 44.18
CA ALA A 85 1.54 43.91 45.27
C ALA A 85 2.03 42.55 44.75
N LEU A 86 1.43 42.02 43.67
CA LEU A 86 1.86 40.78 43.01
C LEU A 86 3.29 40.90 42.45
N LYS A 87 3.59 42.02 41.78
CA LYS A 87 4.90 42.32 41.21
C LYS A 87 5.98 42.45 42.29
N LYS A 88 5.65 43.04 43.44
CA LYS A 88 6.57 43.16 44.59
C LYS A 88 6.83 41.80 45.27
N LYS A 89 5.82 40.92 45.33
CA LYS A 89 5.89 39.62 46.00
C LYS A 89 6.59 38.54 45.16
N HIS A 90 6.51 38.59 43.82
CA HIS A 90 6.97 37.53 42.92
C HIS A 90 8.01 37.98 41.88
N SER A 91 8.94 38.87 42.26
CA SER A 91 10.08 39.23 41.42
C SER A 91 10.92 37.99 41.07
N PRO A 92 11.29 37.76 39.79
CA PRO A 92 11.36 38.71 38.67
C PRO A 92 10.12 38.80 37.76
N GLN A 93 9.01 38.11 38.06
CA GLN A 93 7.82 38.19 37.22
C GLN A 93 7.16 39.57 37.34
N THR A 94 6.97 40.25 36.20
CA THR A 94 6.36 41.60 36.14
C THR A 94 5.04 41.63 35.36
N THR A 95 4.77 40.60 34.57
CA THR A 95 3.63 40.48 33.66
C THR A 95 2.59 39.47 34.16
N VAL A 96 1.32 39.71 33.79
CA VAL A 96 0.20 38.78 33.97
C VAL A 96 0.22 37.68 32.90
N PRO A 97 -0.35 36.49 33.14
CA PRO A 97 -1.08 36.06 34.34
C PRO A 97 -0.16 35.63 35.51
N TYR A 98 -0.63 35.79 36.76
CA TYR A 98 -0.05 35.12 37.93
C TYR A 98 -0.96 33.96 38.33
N ILE A 99 -0.44 32.74 38.23
CA ILE A 99 -1.22 31.51 38.40
C ILE A 99 -0.77 30.81 39.68
N TYR A 100 -1.73 30.52 40.56
CA TYR A 100 -1.53 29.74 41.77
C TYR A 100 -2.20 28.38 41.64
N ILE A 101 -1.51 27.34 42.09
CA ILE A 101 -2.04 25.98 42.21
C ILE A 101 -1.75 25.51 43.63
N ASN A 102 -2.80 25.10 44.36
CA ASN A 102 -2.68 24.65 45.75
C ASN A 102 -1.89 25.63 46.63
N LYS A 103 -2.26 26.93 46.60
CA LYS A 103 -1.65 28.03 47.38
C LYS A 103 -0.22 28.43 46.95
N VAL A 104 0.41 27.66 46.06
CA VAL A 104 1.77 27.93 45.56
C VAL A 104 1.70 28.68 44.24
N MET A 105 2.49 29.76 44.10
CA MET A 105 2.63 30.49 42.84
C MET A 105 3.47 29.64 41.87
N VAL A 106 2.89 29.33 40.71
CA VAL A 106 3.48 28.45 39.68
C VAL A 106 4.17 29.26 38.58
N GLY A 107 3.67 30.46 38.28
CA GLY A 107 4.24 31.34 37.28
C GLY A 107 3.18 31.96 36.37
N GLY A 108 3.60 32.37 35.18
CA GLY A 108 2.73 32.80 34.10
C GLY A 108 2.39 31.70 33.10
N CYS A 109 1.81 32.09 31.97
CA CYS A 109 1.30 31.18 30.94
C CYS A 109 2.35 30.18 30.43
N ASP A 110 3.58 30.65 30.16
CA ASP A 110 4.66 29.79 29.65
C ASP A 110 5.15 28.76 30.67
N ALA A 111 5.14 29.11 31.97
CA ALA A 111 5.53 28.20 33.04
C ALA A 111 4.54 27.04 33.16
N VAL A 112 3.24 27.33 33.11
CA VAL A 112 2.19 26.30 33.17
C VAL A 112 2.22 25.41 31.93
N LYS A 113 2.43 25.96 30.73
CA LYS A 113 2.59 25.15 29.50
C LYS A 113 3.79 24.21 29.57
N ARG A 114 4.92 24.67 30.14
CA ARG A 114 6.11 23.84 30.32
C ARG A 114 5.85 22.69 31.30
N LEU A 115 5.27 23.00 32.46
CA LEU A 115 4.90 21.98 33.45
C LEU A 115 3.88 20.97 32.90
N GLN A 116 3.01 21.39 31.97
CA GLN A 116 2.12 20.47 31.29
C GLN A 116 2.85 19.56 30.29
N ALA A 117 3.82 20.09 29.54
CA ALA A 117 4.64 19.30 28.62
C ALA A 117 5.51 18.28 29.37
N ASP A 118 6.02 18.64 30.54
CA ASP A 118 6.85 17.79 31.39
C ASP A 118 6.03 16.81 32.27
N GLY A 119 4.68 16.90 32.21
CA GLY A 119 3.76 16.06 32.98
C GLY A 119 3.69 16.37 34.48
N GLU A 120 4.44 17.36 34.97
CA GLU A 120 4.45 17.76 36.39
C GLU A 120 3.20 18.53 36.81
N LEU A 121 2.58 19.28 35.88
CA LEU A 121 1.35 20.03 36.15
C LEU A 121 0.22 19.12 36.66
N ASN A 122 0.10 17.92 36.09
CA ASN A 122 -0.90 16.93 36.49
C ASN A 122 -0.67 16.42 37.92
N LYS A 123 0.59 16.28 38.33
CA LYS A 123 0.95 15.90 39.71
C LYS A 123 0.58 17.02 40.69
N MET A 124 0.85 18.27 40.34
CA MET A 124 0.51 19.43 41.18
C MET A 124 -1.01 19.58 41.34
N LEU A 125 -1.78 19.40 40.26
CA LEU A 125 -3.25 19.45 40.29
C LEU A 125 -3.85 18.29 41.08
N SER A 126 -3.31 17.08 40.94
CA SER A 126 -3.75 15.91 41.73
C SER A 126 -3.46 16.09 43.22
N ALA A 127 -2.31 16.66 43.57
CA ALA A 127 -1.96 17.00 44.95
C ALA A 127 -2.87 18.10 45.55
N ALA A 128 -3.50 18.92 44.71
CA ALA A 128 -4.49 19.92 45.10
C ALA A 128 -5.91 19.33 45.31
N GLY A 129 -6.09 18.01 45.20
CA GLY A 129 -7.40 17.36 45.28
C GLY A 129 -8.27 17.56 44.04
N VAL A 130 -7.73 18.12 42.95
CA VAL A 130 -8.43 18.28 41.68
C VAL A 130 -8.31 16.96 40.92
N LYS A 131 -9.45 16.32 40.66
CA LYS A 131 -9.52 15.25 39.66
C LYS A 131 -9.25 15.88 38.30
N VAL A 132 -8.00 15.82 37.85
CA VAL A 132 -7.68 16.06 36.45
C VAL A 132 -8.39 14.94 35.69
N VAL A 133 -9.49 15.28 35.02
CA VAL A 133 -9.94 14.47 33.91
C VAL A 133 -8.78 14.57 32.95
N VAL A 134 -7.97 13.51 32.86
CA VAL A 134 -7.08 13.35 31.73
C VAL A 134 -8.02 13.14 30.56
N ASP A 135 -8.53 14.25 30.04
CA ASP A 135 -9.06 14.28 28.71
C ASP A 135 -7.86 13.91 27.86
N ALA A 136 -7.85 12.66 27.39
CA ALA A 136 -7.06 12.29 26.25
C ALA A 136 -7.41 13.31 25.17
N ALA A 137 -6.56 14.34 25.03
CA ALA A 137 -6.64 15.43 24.06
C ALA A 137 -8.07 15.72 23.55
N SER A 138 -8.81 16.55 24.28
CA SER A 138 -10.17 16.99 23.95
C SER A 138 -10.38 17.33 22.46
N ASN A 139 -11.23 16.54 21.80
CA ASN A 139 -12.22 16.94 20.78
C ASN A 139 -11.82 17.87 19.62
N HIS A 140 -10.58 17.74 19.13
CA HIS A 140 -10.32 17.79 17.68
C HIS A 140 -10.61 16.41 17.03
N ALA A 141 -10.53 15.33 17.84
CA ALA A 141 -10.68 13.92 17.45
C ALA A 141 -12.10 13.51 17.01
N ALA A 142 -13.17 14.10 17.56
CA ALA A 142 -14.54 13.78 17.12
C ALA A 142 -14.91 14.40 15.75
N ARG A 143 -14.15 15.38 15.27
CA ARG A 143 -14.21 15.84 13.86
C ARG A 143 -13.31 15.01 12.93
N HIS A 144 -12.30 14.31 13.47
CA HIS A 144 -11.53 13.28 12.74
C HIS A 144 -12.34 11.99 12.49
N ALA A 145 -13.41 11.74 13.25
CA ALA A 145 -14.24 10.54 13.15
C ALA A 145 -15.15 10.44 11.90
N ARG A 146 -14.92 11.24 10.84
CA ARG A 146 -15.80 11.27 9.65
C ARG A 146 -15.08 11.20 8.30
N SER A 147 -13.77 10.99 8.25
CA SER A 147 -13.02 11.40 7.06
C SER A 147 -12.59 10.32 6.06
N GLY A 148 -12.88 9.03 6.25
CA GLY A 148 -12.68 8.00 5.23
C GLY A 148 -11.28 7.97 4.61
N VAL A 149 -10.39 7.11 5.12
CA VAL A 149 -9.04 6.98 4.57
C VAL A 149 -8.64 5.53 4.43
N LEU A 150 -8.30 5.20 3.18
CA LEU A 150 -7.74 3.96 2.68
C LEU A 150 -6.37 3.68 3.30
N GLU A 151 -6.07 2.39 3.51
CA GLU A 151 -4.70 1.91 3.70
C GLU A 151 -3.73 2.60 2.72
N SER A 152 -2.73 3.33 3.22
CA SER A 152 -1.33 3.13 2.80
C SER A 152 -0.32 4.07 3.46
N GLY A 153 0.85 3.49 3.76
CA GLY A 153 2.09 4.21 3.45
C GLY A 153 2.94 4.72 4.60
N SER A 154 3.01 4.02 5.74
CA SER A 154 4.11 4.22 6.68
C SER A 154 5.04 3.01 6.74
N ALA A 155 6.15 3.13 6.01
CA ALA A 155 7.49 2.59 6.27
C ALA A 155 8.24 2.47 4.92
N ALA A 156 8.52 3.63 4.32
CA ALA A 156 9.60 3.84 3.34
C ALA A 156 9.76 2.80 2.19
N GLY A 157 8.63 2.26 1.73
CA GLY A 157 8.48 1.41 0.55
C GLY A 157 7.06 1.48 0.03
N GLY A 158 6.48 2.70 -0.04
CA GLY A 158 5.14 2.93 -0.57
C GLY A 158 5.04 2.55 -2.06
N ALA A 159 3.82 2.49 -2.58
CA ALA A 159 3.60 2.19 -4.00
C ALA A 159 4.24 3.23 -4.94
N LEU A 160 4.55 2.79 -6.16
CA LEU A 160 5.22 3.61 -7.17
C LEU A 160 4.39 4.83 -7.63
N PHE A 161 3.04 4.77 -7.60
CA PHE A 161 2.15 5.83 -8.08
C PHE A 161 1.11 6.27 -7.03
N HIS A 162 1.52 6.31 -5.77
CA HIS A 162 0.68 6.76 -4.67
C HIS A 162 1.39 7.82 -3.83
N PHE A 163 0.78 9.00 -3.69
CA PHE A 163 1.37 10.07 -2.89
C PHE A 163 1.17 9.77 -1.39
N PRO A 164 2.25 9.65 -0.61
CA PRO A 164 2.14 9.25 0.79
C PRO A 164 1.55 10.36 1.67
N GLU A 165 0.72 9.97 2.63
CA GLU A 165 0.05 10.88 3.57
C GLU A 165 1.02 11.58 4.53
N CYS A 166 2.15 10.93 4.84
CA CYS A 166 3.26 11.52 5.57
C CYS A 166 4.56 11.30 4.77
N THR A 167 5.39 12.34 4.73
CA THR A 167 6.66 12.33 4.01
C THR A 167 7.81 12.58 4.97
N ASP A 168 8.95 11.89 4.77
CA ASP A 168 10.16 12.16 5.53
C ASP A 168 10.78 13.50 5.08
N ASN A 169 10.86 14.47 5.98
CA ASN A 169 11.45 15.77 5.71
C ASN A 169 12.93 15.70 5.33
N ARG A 170 13.67 14.67 5.75
CA ARG A 170 15.06 14.49 5.31
C ARG A 170 15.13 14.24 3.81
N VAL A 171 14.22 13.38 3.31
CA VAL A 171 14.06 13.10 1.88
C VAL A 171 13.67 14.37 1.13
N LEU A 172 12.72 15.15 1.68
CA LEU A 172 12.29 16.41 1.08
C LEU A 172 13.41 17.45 1.01
N ARG A 173 14.24 17.57 2.06
CA ARG A 173 15.39 18.50 2.06
C ARG A 173 16.44 18.12 1.04
N LEU A 174 16.77 16.83 0.95
CA LEU A 174 17.70 16.35 -0.07
C LEU A 174 17.13 16.59 -1.47
N ASN A 175 15.84 16.37 -1.68
CA ASN A 175 15.16 16.71 -2.94
C ASN A 175 15.26 18.19 -3.30
N SER A 176 15.02 19.07 -2.33
CA SER A 176 15.14 20.51 -2.55
C SER A 176 16.60 20.92 -2.76
N LEU A 177 17.58 20.26 -2.11
CA LEU A 177 19.00 20.45 -2.37
C LEU A 177 19.36 20.06 -3.82
N TRP A 178 18.86 18.93 -4.32
CA TRP A 178 19.05 18.54 -5.72
C TRP A 178 18.44 19.56 -6.69
N THR A 179 17.23 20.06 -6.40
CA THR A 179 16.61 21.14 -7.18
C THR A 179 17.49 22.40 -7.20
N VAL A 180 18.06 22.81 -6.07
CA VAL A 180 18.98 23.97 -5.99
C VAL A 180 20.19 23.76 -6.89
N ILE A 181 20.84 22.59 -6.81
CA ILE A 181 22.01 22.27 -7.63
C ILE A 181 21.64 22.40 -9.11
N ILE A 182 20.54 21.79 -9.54
CA ILE A 182 20.06 21.83 -10.93
C ILE A 182 19.77 23.26 -11.38
N CYS A 183 19.05 24.05 -10.56
CA CYS A 183 18.73 25.43 -10.89
C CYS A 183 19.99 26.32 -10.98
N VAL A 184 20.98 26.12 -10.11
CA VAL A 184 22.26 26.86 -10.16
C VAL A 184 23.02 26.51 -11.44
N PHE A 185 23.16 25.22 -11.77
CA PHE A 185 23.79 24.80 -13.02
C PHE A 185 23.05 25.36 -14.24
N CYS A 186 21.73 25.28 -14.26
CA CYS A 186 20.91 25.85 -15.34
C CYS A 186 21.09 27.37 -15.43
N ALA A 187 21.16 28.09 -14.31
CA ALA A 187 21.38 29.53 -14.31
C ALA A 187 22.79 29.94 -14.79
N VAL A 188 23.82 29.15 -14.50
CA VAL A 188 25.19 29.40 -14.99
C VAL A 188 25.30 29.13 -16.49
N PHE A 189 24.64 28.07 -16.99
CA PHE A 189 24.75 27.62 -18.38
C PHE A 189 23.53 27.93 -19.24
N TYR A 190 22.69 28.89 -18.82
CA TYR A 190 21.36 29.13 -19.41
C TYR A 190 21.38 29.51 -20.90
N LYS A 191 22.49 30.04 -21.41
CA LYS A 191 22.67 30.40 -22.83
C LYS A 191 22.99 29.21 -23.74
N ARG A 192 23.22 28.01 -23.18
CA ARG A 192 23.41 26.80 -23.99
C ARG A 192 22.05 26.21 -24.37
N SER A 193 21.98 25.60 -25.54
CA SER A 193 20.81 24.85 -26.02
C SER A 193 20.39 23.68 -25.12
N ALA A 194 21.12 23.37 -24.05
CA ALA A 194 20.75 22.33 -23.10
C ALA A 194 19.79 22.79 -21.99
N ALA A 195 19.59 24.10 -21.78
CA ALA A 195 18.85 24.61 -20.63
C ALA A 195 17.37 24.18 -20.63
N HIS A 196 16.72 24.12 -21.80
CA HIS A 196 15.36 23.61 -21.91
C HIS A 196 15.29 22.13 -21.50
N TRP A 197 16.21 21.27 -21.93
CA TRP A 197 16.21 19.85 -21.53
C TRP A 197 16.37 19.66 -20.02
N VAL A 198 17.22 20.47 -19.38
CA VAL A 198 17.41 20.42 -17.92
C VAL A 198 16.12 20.78 -17.18
N MET A 199 15.44 21.84 -17.62
CA MET A 199 14.17 22.26 -16.99
C MET A 199 13.01 21.32 -17.32
N GLY A 200 12.98 20.75 -18.53
CA GLY A 200 12.01 19.72 -18.91
C GLY A 200 12.17 18.45 -18.07
N GLY A 201 13.41 18.00 -17.83
CA GLY A 201 13.69 16.90 -16.91
C GLY A 201 13.24 17.19 -15.47
N LEU A 202 13.49 18.41 -14.99
CA LEU A 202 13.05 18.84 -13.66
C LEU A 202 11.52 18.93 -13.56
N MET A 203 10.83 19.34 -14.63
CA MET A 203 9.36 19.33 -14.72
C MET A 203 8.82 17.91 -14.56
N VAL A 204 9.34 16.94 -15.33
CA VAL A 204 8.92 15.53 -15.23
C VAL A 204 9.15 14.98 -13.81
N GLU A 205 10.28 15.33 -13.20
CA GLU A 205 10.60 14.94 -11.83
C GLU A 205 9.58 15.48 -10.81
N TYR A 206 9.14 16.73 -10.94
CA TYR A 206 8.10 17.29 -10.07
C TYR A 206 6.72 16.68 -10.32
N VAL A 207 6.35 16.41 -11.58
CA VAL A 207 5.10 15.72 -11.91
C VAL A 207 5.08 14.33 -11.26
N ALA A 208 6.18 13.59 -11.34
CA ALA A 208 6.30 12.31 -10.67
C ALA A 208 6.13 12.43 -9.15
N ARG A 209 6.73 13.44 -8.52
CA ARG A 209 6.52 13.72 -7.08
C ARG A 209 5.07 14.01 -6.75
N VAL A 210 4.32 14.69 -7.60
CA VAL A 210 2.88 14.95 -7.39
C VAL A 210 2.07 13.66 -7.44
N LEU A 211 2.42 12.75 -8.36
CA LEU A 211 1.69 11.49 -8.57
C LEU A 211 1.99 10.43 -7.51
N GLY A 212 3.23 10.29 -7.07
CA GLY A 212 3.62 9.21 -6.14
C GLY A 212 4.68 9.57 -5.09
N GLY A 213 4.81 10.86 -4.77
CA GLY A 213 5.73 11.35 -3.75
C GLY A 213 7.20 11.06 -4.08
N GLY A 214 8.01 10.86 -3.05
CA GLY A 214 9.43 10.55 -3.22
C GLY A 214 9.69 9.26 -3.99
N ASN A 215 8.80 8.27 -3.89
CA ASN A 215 8.98 6.94 -4.48
C ASN A 215 8.82 6.96 -6.01
N ALA A 216 7.93 7.78 -6.55
CA ALA A 216 7.73 7.92 -8.00
C ALA A 216 8.85 8.70 -8.70
N SER A 217 9.62 9.47 -7.94
CA SER A 217 10.57 10.45 -8.48
C SER A 217 12.01 9.96 -8.34
N ALA A 218 12.87 10.26 -9.31
CA ALA A 218 14.24 9.75 -9.35
C ALA A 218 15.09 10.36 -8.22
N LEU A 219 15.01 11.67 -8.03
CA LEU A 219 15.73 12.33 -6.95
C LEU A 219 15.10 11.99 -5.60
N GLY A 220 13.78 11.81 -5.52
CA GLY A 220 13.11 11.36 -4.30
C GLY A 220 13.52 9.97 -3.87
N SER A 221 13.67 9.04 -4.81
CA SER A 221 14.16 7.69 -4.54
C SER A 221 15.63 7.70 -4.14
N LEU A 222 16.45 8.58 -4.75
CA LEU A 222 17.85 8.77 -4.38
C LEU A 222 17.98 9.32 -2.95
N SER A 223 17.18 10.32 -2.62
CA SER A 223 17.08 10.88 -1.27
C SER A 223 16.58 9.84 -0.26
N GLY A 224 15.64 8.98 -0.66
CA GLY A 224 15.17 7.82 0.12
C GLY A 224 16.29 6.81 0.41
N LEU A 225 17.14 6.53 -0.58
CA LEU A 225 18.30 5.66 -0.43
C LEU A 225 19.31 6.26 0.55
N LEU A 226 19.66 7.54 0.38
CA LEU A 226 20.60 8.24 1.26
C LEU A 226 20.12 8.26 2.72
N THR A 227 18.84 8.55 2.93
CA THR A 227 18.23 8.54 4.27
C THR A 227 18.16 7.15 4.88
N ALA A 228 17.91 6.10 4.08
CA ALA A 228 17.98 4.72 4.55
C ALA A 228 19.40 4.32 5.00
N VAL A 229 20.44 4.80 4.32
CA VAL A 229 21.83 4.62 4.79
C VAL A 229 22.07 5.39 6.09
N MET A 230 21.57 6.63 6.20
CA MET A 230 21.68 7.41 7.44
C MET A 230 20.96 6.76 8.63
N ASP A 231 19.86 6.05 8.39
CA ASP A 231 19.13 5.29 9.42
C ASP A 231 20.03 4.22 10.05
N LEU A 232 20.90 3.56 9.26
CA LEU A 232 21.89 2.59 9.78
C LEU A 232 22.89 3.22 10.75
N PHE A 233 23.13 4.53 10.65
CA PHE A 233 24.01 5.29 11.53
C PHE A 233 23.26 6.00 12.66
N GLY A 234 21.99 5.63 12.93
CA GLY A 234 21.21 6.15 14.04
C GLY A 234 20.51 7.49 13.80
N SER A 235 20.44 7.96 12.54
CA SER A 235 19.65 9.14 12.18
C SER A 235 18.15 8.84 12.27
N LYS A 236 17.36 9.72 12.91
CA LYS A 236 15.90 9.58 13.02
C LYS A 236 15.16 10.37 11.92
N PRO A 237 14.10 9.80 11.29
CA PRO A 237 13.23 10.53 10.39
C PRO A 237 12.41 11.59 11.12
N THR A 238 12.10 12.66 10.40
CA THR A 238 11.19 13.71 10.87
C THR A 238 10.10 13.87 9.83
N PHE A 239 8.83 13.69 10.19
CA PHE A 239 7.75 13.63 9.20
C PHE A 239 6.99 14.96 9.05
N ALA A 240 6.55 15.25 7.83
CA ALA A 240 5.60 16.30 7.48
C ALA A 240 4.38 15.74 6.75
N GLY A 241 3.26 16.47 6.88
CA GLY A 241 2.01 16.13 6.21
C GLY A 241 2.15 16.13 4.68
N GLY A 242 1.54 15.14 4.05
CA GLY A 242 1.59 14.86 2.63
C GLY A 242 0.90 15.92 1.76
N PRO A 243 -0.38 16.29 1.99
CA PRO A 243 -1.10 17.19 1.10
C PRO A 243 -0.43 18.57 0.85
N PRO A 244 0.11 19.27 1.88
CA PRO A 244 0.88 20.50 1.65
C PRO A 244 2.15 20.28 0.81
N LYS A 245 2.75 19.09 0.89
CA LYS A 245 3.95 18.71 0.13
C LYS A 245 3.61 18.28 -1.30
N GLN A 246 2.47 17.65 -1.51
CA GLN A 246 1.94 17.37 -2.85
C GLN A 246 1.65 18.68 -3.59
N PHE A 247 1.04 19.66 -2.91
CA PHE A 247 0.86 21.01 -3.44
C PHE A 247 2.20 21.69 -3.75
N ALA A 248 3.19 21.57 -2.88
CA ALA A 248 4.54 22.08 -3.15
C ALA A 248 5.17 21.44 -4.39
N GLY A 249 4.95 20.14 -4.60
CA GLY A 249 5.32 19.42 -5.81
C GLY A 249 4.66 20.02 -7.06
N LEU A 250 3.37 20.34 -6.98
CA LEU A 250 2.60 20.96 -8.08
C LEU A 250 3.17 22.34 -8.45
N CYS A 251 3.43 23.18 -7.45
CA CYS A 251 4.05 24.49 -7.67
C CYS A 251 5.43 24.33 -8.35
N GLY A 252 6.28 23.43 -7.86
CA GLY A 252 7.58 23.17 -8.46
C GLY A 252 7.47 22.70 -9.91
N GLY A 253 6.51 21.83 -10.22
CA GLY A 253 6.23 21.36 -11.57
C GLY A 253 5.77 22.48 -12.50
N MET A 254 4.92 23.39 -12.00
CA MET A 254 4.48 24.57 -12.74
C MET A 254 5.65 25.50 -13.08
N PHE A 255 6.50 25.85 -12.10
CA PHE A 255 7.66 26.72 -12.34
C PHE A 255 8.68 26.07 -13.29
N ALA A 256 8.95 24.77 -13.12
CA ALA A 256 9.83 24.04 -14.01
C ALA A 256 9.26 23.94 -15.43
N GLY A 257 7.96 23.70 -15.57
CA GLY A 257 7.26 23.64 -16.85
C GLY A 257 7.19 24.99 -17.58
N LEU A 258 6.93 26.08 -16.86
CA LEU A 258 6.99 27.43 -17.43
C LEU A 258 8.42 27.79 -17.85
N ALA A 259 9.42 27.48 -17.02
CA ALA A 259 10.82 27.71 -17.39
C ALA A 259 11.21 26.88 -18.62
N PHE A 260 10.81 25.62 -18.68
CA PHE A 260 10.97 24.76 -19.86
C PHE A 260 10.35 25.40 -21.10
N PHE A 261 9.09 25.82 -21.02
CA PHE A 261 8.39 26.47 -22.13
C PHE A 261 9.10 27.74 -22.60
N PHE A 262 9.50 28.64 -21.70
CA PHE A 262 10.18 29.87 -22.08
C PHE A 262 11.59 29.63 -22.62
N PHE A 263 12.32 28.62 -22.14
CA PHE A 263 13.59 28.24 -22.75
C PHE A 263 13.39 27.60 -24.13
N LEU A 264 12.33 26.80 -24.33
CA LEU A 264 12.01 26.17 -25.60
C LEU A 264 11.60 27.19 -26.68
N VAL A 265 10.71 28.14 -26.33
CA VAL A 265 10.27 29.20 -27.24
C VAL A 265 11.37 30.25 -27.47
N SER A 266 12.30 30.42 -26.51
CA SER A 266 13.37 31.40 -26.66
C SER A 266 14.38 31.06 -27.76
N ASP A 267 14.45 29.82 -28.24
CA ASP A 267 15.23 29.48 -29.45
C ASP A 267 14.70 30.23 -30.70
N HIS A 268 13.47 30.77 -30.64
CA HIS A 268 12.88 31.58 -31.70
C HIS A 268 12.97 33.11 -31.51
N GLU A 269 12.94 33.64 -30.28
CA GLU A 269 12.81 35.10 -30.07
C GLU A 269 13.83 35.78 -29.12
N GLY A 270 14.76 35.05 -28.48
CA GLY A 270 15.90 35.59 -27.72
C GLY A 270 15.62 36.44 -26.46
N LYS A 271 14.50 37.16 -26.39
CA LYS A 271 14.10 38.01 -25.25
C LYS A 271 13.46 37.20 -24.12
N LEU A 272 12.87 36.06 -24.44
CA LEU A 272 12.17 35.19 -23.51
C LEU A 272 13.12 34.35 -22.62
N ILE A 273 14.40 34.26 -22.98
CA ILE A 273 15.41 33.53 -22.21
C ILE A 273 15.58 34.08 -20.79
N ASN A 274 15.45 35.39 -20.62
CA ASN A 274 15.59 36.04 -19.32
C ASN A 274 14.40 35.73 -18.41
N VAL A 275 13.22 35.48 -18.99
CA VAL A 275 12.03 35.05 -18.26
C VAL A 275 12.19 33.61 -17.77
N GLY A 276 12.66 32.71 -18.64
CA GLY A 276 13.01 31.33 -18.25
C GLY A 276 14.08 31.29 -17.15
N LEU A 277 15.11 32.13 -17.25
CA LEU A 277 16.14 32.30 -16.21
C LEU A 277 15.55 32.80 -14.89
N ALA A 278 14.70 33.85 -14.93
CA ALA A 278 14.07 34.39 -13.73
C ALA A 278 13.22 33.33 -13.01
N LEU A 279 12.42 32.56 -13.75
CA LEU A 279 11.62 31.45 -13.20
C LEU A 279 12.50 30.35 -12.57
N THR A 280 13.63 30.04 -13.21
CA THR A 280 14.62 29.08 -12.70
C THR A 280 15.25 29.56 -11.40
N CYS A 281 15.62 30.84 -11.31
CA CYS A 281 16.16 31.45 -10.10
C CYS A 281 15.14 31.49 -8.96
N VAL A 282 13.87 31.80 -9.26
CA VAL A 282 12.78 31.78 -8.26
C VAL A 282 12.57 30.36 -7.73
N LEU A 283 12.51 29.36 -8.62
CA LEU A 283 12.40 27.96 -8.21
C LEU A 283 13.59 27.53 -7.33
N GLY A 284 14.81 27.87 -7.75
CA GLY A 284 16.04 27.58 -7.01
C GLY A 284 16.07 28.25 -5.63
N LEU A 285 15.61 29.50 -5.51
CA LEU A 285 15.53 30.21 -4.23
C LEU A 285 14.51 29.57 -3.28
N CYS A 286 13.31 29.24 -3.78
CA CYS A 286 12.29 28.54 -3.00
C CYS A 286 12.79 27.17 -2.52
N ALA A 287 13.50 26.43 -3.38
CA ALA A 287 14.11 25.15 -3.02
C ALA A 287 15.25 25.31 -1.99
N LEU A 288 16.04 26.39 -2.08
CA LEU A 288 17.10 26.69 -1.13
C LEU A 288 16.55 26.95 0.28
N LEU A 289 15.44 27.69 0.39
CA LEU A 289 14.78 27.93 1.67
C LEU A 289 14.33 26.62 2.34
N GLU A 290 13.83 25.66 1.56
CA GLU A 290 13.42 24.36 2.09
C GLU A 290 14.63 23.50 2.48
N ALA A 291 15.66 23.45 1.65
CA ALA A 291 16.87 22.67 1.89
C ALA A 291 17.67 23.18 3.11
N ALA A 292 17.87 24.50 3.19
CA ALA A 292 18.74 25.14 4.18
C ALA A 292 18.01 25.54 5.47
N LEU A 293 16.82 26.14 5.37
CA LEU A 293 16.11 26.76 6.51
C LEU A 293 14.86 26.00 6.97
N TYR A 294 14.55 24.84 6.37
CA TYR A 294 13.34 24.08 6.67
C TYR A 294 12.04 24.86 6.37
N PHE A 295 12.11 25.84 5.46
CA PHE A 295 10.98 26.70 5.12
C PHE A 295 10.52 26.45 3.70
N CYS A 296 9.36 25.82 3.54
CA CYS A 296 8.74 25.58 2.23
C CYS A 296 7.70 26.66 1.93
N VAL A 297 8.02 27.53 0.96
CA VAL A 297 7.16 28.66 0.54
C VAL A 297 5.78 28.17 0.09
N ALA A 298 5.71 27.08 -0.68
CA ALA A 298 4.44 26.55 -1.16
C ALA A 298 3.57 25.96 -0.03
N CYS A 299 4.17 25.29 0.97
CA CYS A 299 3.42 24.85 2.15
C CYS A 299 2.87 26.04 2.97
N TRP A 300 3.62 27.15 3.03
CA TRP A 300 3.15 28.38 3.67
C TRP A 300 1.98 29.00 2.91
N MET A 301 2.07 29.09 1.57
CA MET A 301 0.96 29.53 0.70
C MET A 301 -0.27 28.63 0.84
N PHE A 302 -0.07 27.32 0.95
CA PHE A 302 -1.15 26.36 1.20
C PHE A 302 -1.89 26.68 2.51
N GLY A 303 -1.16 26.99 3.59
CA GLY A 303 -1.76 27.43 4.86
C GLY A 303 -2.53 28.75 4.75
N LEU A 304 -2.08 29.69 3.92
CA LEU A 304 -2.82 30.93 3.65
C LEU A 304 -4.11 30.66 2.86
N ALA A 305 -4.06 29.80 1.85
CA ALA A 305 -5.22 29.46 1.05
C ALA A 305 -6.33 28.79 1.89
N ILE A 306 -5.97 28.02 2.92
CA ILE A 306 -6.93 27.54 3.93
C ILE A 306 -7.52 28.72 4.73
N ARG A 307 -6.67 29.59 5.31
CA ARG A 307 -7.12 30.74 6.12
C ARG A 307 -8.06 31.70 5.39
N PHE A 308 -7.86 31.88 4.09
CA PHE A 308 -8.70 32.73 3.24
C PHE A 308 -9.90 31.98 2.65
N GLY A 309 -10.09 30.70 2.95
CA GLY A 309 -11.22 29.89 2.48
C GLY A 309 -11.15 29.47 1.01
N PHE A 310 -9.99 29.64 0.35
CA PHE A 310 -9.77 29.13 -1.01
C PHE A 310 -9.65 27.60 -1.06
N MET A 311 -9.31 26.98 0.07
CA MET A 311 -9.30 25.52 0.24
C MET A 311 -10.07 25.15 1.50
N SER A 312 -10.85 24.08 1.42
CA SER A 312 -11.59 23.54 2.56
C SER A 312 -10.63 23.04 3.64
N ASP A 313 -10.93 23.34 4.91
CA ASP A 313 -10.28 22.73 6.08
C ASP A 313 -10.35 21.19 6.03
N GLY A 314 -11.33 20.66 5.30
CA GLY A 314 -11.51 19.24 4.96
C GLY A 314 -10.26 18.57 4.37
N VAL A 315 -9.46 19.31 3.60
CA VAL A 315 -8.21 18.81 3.00
C VAL A 315 -7.14 18.53 4.06
N TYR A 316 -7.22 19.21 5.21
CA TYR A 316 -6.29 19.08 6.33
C TYR A 316 -6.81 18.15 7.44
N THR A 317 -8.13 18.04 7.62
CA THR A 317 -8.75 17.25 8.70
C THR A 317 -8.64 15.74 8.53
N THR A 318 -8.38 15.26 7.32
CA THR A 318 -8.47 13.83 7.02
C THR A 318 -7.20 13.02 7.42
N PHE A 319 -6.08 13.67 7.80
CA PHE A 319 -4.76 13.03 7.71
C PHE A 319 -3.77 13.24 8.87
N ILE A 320 -4.20 13.68 10.06
CA ILE A 320 -3.25 14.10 11.12
C ILE A 320 -2.68 12.92 11.96
N ASN A 321 -3.30 11.74 11.97
CA ASN A 321 -2.81 10.62 12.81
C ASN A 321 -1.72 9.74 12.16
N SER A 322 -1.41 9.93 10.87
CA SER A 322 -0.39 9.15 10.17
C SER A 322 1.03 9.45 10.65
N LYS A 323 1.29 10.65 11.20
CA LYS A 323 2.62 11.02 11.71
C LYS A 323 3.01 10.23 12.95
N VAL A 324 2.14 10.19 13.97
CA VAL A 324 2.39 9.46 15.23
C VAL A 324 2.49 7.96 14.95
N GLU A 325 1.63 7.44 14.07
CA GLU A 325 1.69 6.04 13.67
C GLU A 325 2.97 5.71 12.87
N ALA A 326 3.46 6.65 12.05
CA ALA A 326 4.70 6.48 11.31
C ALA A 326 5.95 6.53 12.18
N GLU A 327 5.99 7.45 13.14
CA GLU A 327 7.05 7.54 14.15
C GLU A 327 7.07 6.27 15.01
N TYR A 328 5.90 5.83 15.49
CA TYR A 328 5.77 4.58 16.25
C TYR A 328 6.19 3.35 15.43
N THR A 329 5.77 3.24 14.17
CA THR A 329 6.15 2.11 13.30
C THR A 329 7.65 2.08 13.04
N HIS A 330 8.29 3.25 12.88
CA HIS A 330 9.74 3.37 12.73
C HIS A 330 10.48 2.96 14.02
N GLU A 331 10.02 3.44 15.17
CA GLU A 331 10.60 3.09 16.47
C GLU A 331 10.47 1.60 16.78
N GLU A 332 9.30 1.01 16.51
CA GLU A 332 9.04 -0.42 16.68
C GLU A 332 9.90 -1.29 15.74
N MET A 333 10.03 -0.88 14.48
CA MET A 333 10.90 -1.56 13.50
C MET A 333 12.36 -1.54 13.96
N ASN A 334 12.88 -0.39 14.40
CA ASN A 334 14.24 -0.27 14.91
C ASN A 334 14.45 -0.99 16.24
N ARG A 335 13.43 -1.01 17.11
CA ARG A 335 13.43 -1.79 18.36
C ARG A 335 13.62 -3.27 18.06
N ARG A 336 12.80 -3.86 17.17
CA ARG A 336 12.92 -5.27 16.75
C ARG A 336 14.22 -5.59 16.03
N LEU A 337 14.77 -4.64 15.27
CA LEU A 337 16.07 -4.80 14.62
C LEU A 337 17.25 -4.83 15.62
N ASN A 338 17.11 -4.15 16.76
CA ASN A 338 18.13 -4.06 17.81
C ASN A 338 17.97 -5.09 18.93
N GLU A 339 16.87 -5.84 18.97
CA GLU A 339 16.59 -6.86 20.01
C GLU A 339 17.48 -8.13 19.90
N GLY A 340 18.33 -8.23 18.87
CA GLY A 340 19.15 -9.43 18.62
C GLY A 340 18.31 -10.62 18.12
N ALA A 341 18.97 -11.75 17.82
CA ALA A 341 18.25 -12.95 17.37
C ALA A 341 17.23 -13.39 18.45
N PRO A 342 16.00 -13.77 18.06
CA PRO A 342 14.95 -14.11 19.02
C PRO A 342 15.39 -15.26 19.93
N GLN A 343 15.39 -15.03 21.24
CA GLN A 343 15.67 -16.09 22.20
C GLN A 343 14.46 -17.02 22.30
N ILE A 344 14.67 -18.29 22.00
CA ILE A 344 13.66 -19.34 22.11
C ILE A 344 13.40 -19.58 23.61
N LEU A 345 12.36 -18.92 24.14
CA LEU A 345 11.83 -19.24 25.46
C LEU A 345 10.98 -20.51 25.36
N VAL A 346 11.62 -21.67 25.55
CA VAL A 346 10.91 -22.93 25.79
C VAL A 346 10.34 -22.89 27.21
N LYS A 347 9.07 -22.54 27.36
CA LYS A 347 8.32 -22.84 28.59
C LYS A 347 7.73 -24.25 28.45
N SER A 348 8.20 -25.18 29.27
CA SER A 348 7.55 -26.47 29.48
C SER A 348 6.25 -26.26 30.28
N PHE A 349 5.15 -26.85 29.82
CA PHE A 349 3.90 -26.93 30.57
C PHE A 349 3.71 -28.36 31.10
N ASP A 350 3.16 -28.44 32.31
CA ASP A 350 2.95 -29.65 33.11
C ASP A 350 1.77 -30.50 32.60
N ASP A 351 1.96 -31.81 32.74
CA ASP A 351 1.32 -32.97 32.12
C ASP A 351 -0.10 -33.28 32.65
N ALA A 352 -0.75 -32.38 33.39
CA ALA A 352 -1.93 -32.79 34.16
C ALA A 352 -3.04 -33.38 33.27
N HIS A 353 -3.50 -32.73 32.20
CA HIS A 353 -4.49 -33.31 31.26
C HIS A 353 -4.50 -32.52 29.93
N PRO A 354 -4.15 -33.06 28.74
CA PRO A 354 -4.90 -34.18 28.14
C PRO A 354 -4.06 -35.22 27.35
N LEU A 355 -4.75 -36.33 27.02
CA LEU A 355 -4.28 -37.58 26.42
C LEU A 355 -3.28 -37.45 25.25
N LYS A 356 -2.13 -38.13 25.41
CA LYS A 356 -1.11 -38.36 24.38
C LYS A 356 -1.67 -39.18 23.22
N VAL A 357 -1.88 -38.52 22.09
CA VAL A 357 -1.69 -39.20 20.80
C VAL A 357 -0.32 -38.77 20.29
N ASP A 358 0.62 -39.71 20.25
CA ASP A 358 2.02 -39.46 19.90
C ASP A 358 2.16 -39.18 18.38
N TYR A 359 1.79 -37.97 17.97
CA TYR A 359 1.96 -37.50 16.61
C TYR A 359 3.28 -36.73 16.49
N LYS A 360 4.32 -37.39 15.95
CA LYS A 360 5.49 -36.68 15.40
C LYS A 360 5.07 -35.89 14.15
N TYR A 361 4.56 -34.68 14.35
CA TYR A 361 4.48 -33.66 13.31
C TYR A 361 5.80 -32.87 13.29
N LYS A 362 6.31 -32.53 12.11
CA LYS A 362 7.35 -31.49 12.02
C LYS A 362 6.69 -30.20 12.45
N ASN A 363 7.00 -29.69 13.63
CA ASN A 363 6.63 -28.33 14.04
C ASN A 363 7.14 -27.33 12.98
N LYS A 364 6.32 -27.04 11.98
CA LYS A 364 6.53 -25.95 11.00
C LYS A 364 6.12 -24.60 11.61
N THR A 365 6.19 -24.48 12.93
CA THR A 365 5.89 -23.25 13.67
C THR A 365 6.84 -22.11 13.27
N GLU A 366 8.04 -22.44 12.80
CA GLU A 366 9.09 -21.49 12.43
C GLU A 366 9.11 -21.07 10.93
N GLU A 367 8.35 -21.71 10.03
CA GLU A 367 8.40 -21.37 8.59
C GLU A 367 7.63 -20.10 8.20
N MET A 368 6.99 -19.44 9.17
CA MET A 368 5.94 -18.42 8.94
C MET A 368 6.06 -17.21 9.88
N THR A 369 7.22 -16.97 10.48
CA THR A 369 7.50 -15.67 11.12
C THR A 369 7.61 -14.61 10.02
N ARG A 370 6.93 -13.46 10.19
CA ARG A 370 6.95 -12.34 9.22
C ARG A 370 8.34 -11.71 9.03
N GLU A 371 9.32 -12.08 9.85
CA GLU A 371 10.59 -11.37 10.05
C GLU A 371 11.83 -12.25 9.78
N ASP A 372 11.68 -13.46 9.24
CA ASP A 372 12.82 -14.32 8.87
C ASP A 372 13.52 -13.79 7.61
N PHE A 373 14.61 -13.04 7.78
CA PHE A 373 15.48 -12.62 6.68
C PHE A 373 16.52 -13.69 6.39
N HIS A 374 16.45 -14.29 5.18
CA HIS A 374 17.41 -15.31 4.77
C HIS A 374 17.62 -15.30 3.25
N LEU A 375 18.82 -14.89 2.82
CA LEU A 375 19.22 -14.73 1.42
C LEU A 375 18.87 -15.95 0.54
N ILE A 376 19.37 -17.13 0.89
CA ILE A 376 19.20 -18.35 0.06
C ILE A 376 17.78 -18.93 0.17
N LYS A 377 17.19 -18.97 1.37
CA LYS A 377 15.86 -19.56 1.61
C LYS A 377 14.74 -18.75 0.93
N HIS A 378 14.91 -17.43 0.82
CA HIS A 378 13.88 -16.49 0.35
C HIS A 378 14.18 -15.79 -0.97
N VAL A 379 15.25 -16.14 -1.70
CA VAL A 379 15.38 -15.77 -3.12
C VAL A 379 14.25 -16.43 -3.93
N LYS A 380 13.61 -15.69 -4.85
CA LYS A 380 12.43 -16.15 -5.61
C LYS A 380 12.66 -15.99 -7.12
N LEU A 381 11.96 -16.77 -7.92
CA LEU A 381 11.92 -16.65 -9.38
C LEU A 381 11.37 -15.29 -9.83
N THR A 382 10.45 -14.71 -9.07
CA THR A 382 9.93 -13.36 -9.34
C THR A 382 11.02 -12.28 -9.26
N HIS A 383 12.13 -12.51 -8.54
CA HIS A 383 13.24 -11.57 -8.52
C HIS A 383 13.96 -11.48 -9.89
N PHE A 384 13.85 -12.51 -10.74
CA PHE A 384 14.45 -12.50 -12.07
C PHE A 384 13.78 -11.53 -13.05
N VAL A 385 12.59 -11.02 -12.71
CA VAL A 385 11.92 -9.98 -13.50
C VAL A 385 12.76 -8.70 -13.55
N MET A 386 13.48 -8.37 -12.46
CA MET A 386 14.43 -7.26 -12.41
C MET A 386 15.57 -7.41 -13.42
N HIS A 387 16.13 -8.61 -13.56
CA HIS A 387 17.22 -8.86 -14.51
C HIS A 387 16.77 -8.66 -15.95
N LEU A 388 15.56 -9.11 -16.26
CA LEU A 388 14.94 -8.88 -17.55
C LEU A 388 14.80 -7.38 -17.85
N GLY A 389 14.46 -6.56 -16.85
CA GLY A 389 14.47 -5.10 -16.95
C GLY A 389 15.86 -4.53 -17.24
N PHE A 390 16.86 -4.83 -16.41
CA PHE A 390 18.22 -4.28 -16.59
C PHE A 390 18.88 -4.63 -17.92
N VAL A 391 18.79 -5.89 -18.34
CA VAL A 391 19.33 -6.29 -19.65
C VAL A 391 18.52 -5.64 -20.78
N GLY A 392 17.20 -5.50 -20.61
CA GLY A 392 16.34 -4.76 -21.55
C GLY A 392 16.76 -3.30 -21.71
N LEU A 393 17.07 -2.61 -20.60
CA LEU A 393 17.58 -1.24 -20.64
C LEU A 393 18.90 -1.15 -21.41
N ALA A 394 19.83 -2.09 -21.20
CA ALA A 394 21.07 -2.14 -21.98
C ALA A 394 20.78 -2.35 -23.48
N CYS A 395 19.84 -3.23 -23.84
CA CYS A 395 19.42 -3.42 -25.23
C CYS A 395 18.80 -2.15 -25.84
N ALA A 396 17.99 -1.40 -25.07
CA ALA A 396 17.40 -0.15 -25.53
C ALA A 396 18.46 0.93 -25.81
N TRP A 397 19.43 1.07 -24.91
CA TRP A 397 20.56 2.00 -25.12
C TRP A 397 21.46 1.56 -26.28
N ARG A 398 21.64 0.26 -26.50
CA ARG A 398 22.34 -0.24 -27.69
C ARG A 398 21.57 0.06 -28.98
N ALA A 399 20.25 -0.10 -28.97
CA ALA A 399 19.44 0.27 -30.14
C ALA A 399 19.61 1.75 -30.50
N ALA A 400 19.81 2.62 -29.51
CA ALA A 400 20.05 4.06 -29.68
C ALA A 400 21.49 4.44 -30.08
N ASP A 401 22.43 3.49 -30.13
CA ASP A 401 23.82 3.74 -30.53
C ASP A 401 23.87 4.29 -31.98
N PRO A 402 24.68 5.33 -32.27
CA PRO A 402 24.82 5.89 -33.61
C PRO A 402 25.25 4.88 -34.68
N LEU A 403 25.96 3.81 -34.31
CA LEU A 403 26.28 2.71 -35.24
C LEU A 403 25.06 1.85 -35.60
N SER A 404 24.02 1.86 -34.76
CA SER A 404 22.79 1.09 -34.95
C SER A 404 21.65 1.89 -35.59
N THR A 405 21.40 3.13 -35.15
CA THR A 405 20.23 3.94 -35.60
C THR A 405 20.44 5.45 -35.69
N GLY A 406 21.60 5.99 -35.29
CA GLY A 406 21.95 7.38 -35.56
C GLY A 406 21.56 8.43 -34.51
N LEU A 407 20.99 8.07 -33.34
CA LEU A 407 20.64 9.02 -32.26
C LEU A 407 21.85 9.65 -31.54
N GLY A 408 23.09 9.27 -31.87
CA GLY A 408 24.31 9.97 -31.43
C GLY A 408 24.73 9.77 -29.97
N LEU A 409 24.21 8.75 -29.28
CA LEU A 409 24.49 8.48 -27.86
C LEU A 409 25.72 7.56 -27.64
N PRO A 410 26.53 7.74 -26.57
CA PRO A 410 27.79 7.02 -26.42
C PRO A 410 27.62 5.50 -26.15
N ALA A 411 28.33 4.67 -26.90
CA ALA A 411 28.38 3.20 -26.71
C ALA A 411 28.78 2.76 -25.29
N ALA A 412 29.56 3.59 -24.58
CA ALA A 412 29.98 3.34 -23.21
C ALA A 412 28.81 3.15 -22.22
N VAL A 413 27.65 3.77 -22.49
CA VAL A 413 26.48 3.69 -21.60
C VAL A 413 25.88 2.29 -21.61
N TRP A 414 25.54 1.77 -22.79
CA TRP A 414 24.93 0.43 -22.87
C TRP A 414 25.90 -0.66 -22.41
N TYR A 415 27.19 -0.51 -22.69
CA TYR A 415 28.23 -1.45 -22.24
C TYR A 415 28.32 -1.50 -20.72
N SER A 416 28.31 -0.34 -20.06
CA SER A 416 28.38 -0.24 -18.59
C SER A 416 27.14 -0.85 -17.93
N ILE A 417 25.95 -0.57 -18.46
CA ILE A 417 24.68 -1.16 -17.98
C ILE A 417 24.69 -2.67 -18.22
N GLY A 418 25.17 -3.12 -19.37
CA GLY A 418 25.30 -4.54 -19.71
C GLY A 418 26.17 -5.32 -18.73
N ILE A 419 27.37 -4.82 -18.41
CA ILE A 419 28.27 -5.44 -17.43
C ILE A 419 27.63 -5.47 -16.04
N ALA A 420 27.08 -4.34 -15.58
CA ALA A 420 26.42 -4.27 -14.27
C ALA A 420 25.25 -5.26 -14.16
N SER A 421 24.45 -5.37 -15.24
CA SER A 421 23.35 -6.32 -15.37
C SER A 421 23.85 -7.77 -15.29
N ALA A 422 24.95 -8.10 -15.96
CA ALA A 422 25.54 -9.43 -15.95
C ALA A 422 26.00 -9.83 -14.54
N ILE A 423 26.75 -8.95 -13.85
CA ILE A 423 27.22 -9.20 -12.47
C ILE A 423 26.03 -9.47 -11.54
N TRP A 424 24.98 -8.65 -11.64
CA TRP A 424 23.79 -8.81 -10.81
C TRP A 424 23.05 -10.11 -11.13
N TYR A 425 22.85 -10.42 -12.41
CA TYR A 425 22.20 -11.65 -12.87
C TYR A 425 22.91 -12.91 -12.35
N PHE A 426 24.22 -13.02 -12.56
CA PHE A 426 24.98 -14.19 -12.12
C PHE A 426 24.99 -14.35 -10.60
N THR A 427 24.98 -13.24 -9.86
CA THR A 427 24.82 -13.28 -8.40
C THR A 427 23.51 -13.95 -7.98
N TRP A 428 22.39 -13.62 -8.62
CA TRP A 428 21.09 -14.24 -8.32
C TRP A 428 20.98 -15.68 -8.82
N VAL A 429 21.62 -16.02 -9.94
CA VAL A 429 21.73 -17.40 -10.40
C VAL A 429 22.43 -18.25 -9.34
N VAL A 430 23.57 -17.80 -8.80
CA VAL A 430 24.29 -18.52 -7.73
C VAL A 430 23.42 -18.68 -6.48
N LEU A 431 22.72 -17.62 -6.04
CA LEU A 431 21.79 -17.70 -4.90
C LEU A 431 20.66 -18.71 -5.15
N TYR A 432 20.10 -18.74 -6.36
CA TYR A 432 19.00 -19.63 -6.69
C TYR A 432 19.46 -21.09 -6.87
N LEU A 433 20.65 -21.31 -7.43
CA LEU A 433 21.28 -22.64 -7.47
C LEU A 433 21.56 -23.17 -6.05
N ALA A 434 22.04 -22.31 -5.15
CA ALA A 434 22.18 -22.66 -3.74
C ALA A 434 20.82 -23.00 -3.11
N LYS A 435 19.74 -22.29 -3.45
CA LYS A 435 18.38 -22.63 -3.02
C LYS A 435 17.92 -23.99 -3.56
N MET A 436 18.23 -24.31 -4.81
CA MET A 436 17.92 -25.62 -5.41
C MET A 436 18.63 -26.76 -4.67
N ALA A 437 19.89 -26.57 -4.30
CA ALA A 437 20.67 -27.56 -3.55
C ALA A 437 20.20 -27.70 -2.09
N MET A 438 19.99 -26.58 -1.39
CA MET A 438 19.70 -26.58 0.06
C MET A 438 18.21 -26.76 0.38
N TYR A 439 17.30 -26.28 -0.49
CA TYR A 439 15.86 -26.26 -0.25
C TYR A 439 15.03 -26.76 -1.47
N PRO A 440 15.30 -27.96 -2.02
CA PRO A 440 14.67 -28.46 -3.25
C PRO A 440 13.14 -28.53 -3.16
N LYS A 441 12.58 -28.89 -2.00
CA LYS A 441 11.13 -28.93 -1.78
C LYS A 441 10.45 -27.56 -1.92
N LYS A 442 11.16 -26.47 -1.59
CA LYS A 442 10.65 -25.10 -1.76
C LYS A 442 10.64 -24.69 -3.22
N VAL A 443 11.67 -25.06 -3.97
CA VAL A 443 11.74 -24.84 -5.41
C VAL A 443 10.61 -25.58 -6.13
N ALA A 444 10.36 -26.85 -5.79
CA ALA A 444 9.23 -27.60 -6.36
C ALA A 444 7.88 -26.92 -6.09
N LYS A 445 7.67 -26.40 -4.87
CA LYS A 445 6.46 -25.64 -4.53
C LYS A 445 6.34 -24.33 -5.32
N GLU A 446 7.47 -23.65 -5.54
CA GLU A 446 7.51 -22.41 -6.31
C GLU A 446 7.23 -22.63 -7.79
N LEU A 447 7.77 -23.70 -8.38
CA LEU A 447 7.50 -24.08 -9.78
C LEU A 447 6.03 -24.43 -10.02
N ASN A 448 5.36 -25.04 -9.02
CA ASN A 448 3.94 -25.37 -9.10
C ASN A 448 3.02 -24.17 -8.77
N HIS A 449 3.57 -23.03 -8.35
CA HIS A 449 2.79 -21.87 -7.96
C HIS A 449 2.25 -21.13 -9.21
N ASN A 450 0.96 -20.77 -9.22
CA ASN A 450 0.31 -20.24 -10.44
C ASN A 450 0.85 -18.87 -10.91
N ILE A 451 1.43 -18.05 -10.02
CA ILE A 451 2.05 -16.76 -10.37
C ILE A 451 3.55 -16.95 -10.63
N SER A 452 4.31 -17.32 -9.59
CA SER A 452 5.77 -17.48 -9.66
C SER A 452 6.28 -18.59 -10.59
N GLY A 453 5.47 -19.60 -10.91
CA GLY A 453 5.90 -20.72 -11.75
C GLY A 453 6.35 -20.28 -13.14
N SER A 454 5.53 -19.46 -13.82
CA SER A 454 5.82 -18.91 -15.16
C SER A 454 7.13 -18.11 -15.21
N CYS A 455 7.56 -17.54 -14.08
CA CYS A 455 8.80 -16.78 -13.96
C CYS A 455 10.06 -17.65 -14.11
N PHE A 456 9.94 -18.99 -14.12
CA PHE A 456 11.08 -19.88 -14.40
C PHE A 456 11.61 -19.75 -15.84
N ALA A 457 10.85 -19.14 -16.76
CA ALA A 457 11.35 -18.79 -18.09
C ALA A 457 12.35 -17.63 -18.07
N LEU A 458 12.31 -16.77 -17.05
CA LEU A 458 13.06 -15.51 -17.00
C LEU A 458 14.59 -15.66 -17.07
N PRO A 459 15.23 -16.59 -16.32
CA PRO A 459 16.67 -16.76 -16.40
C PRO A 459 17.16 -17.05 -17.83
N TRP A 460 16.36 -17.76 -18.63
CA TRP A 460 16.71 -18.23 -19.97
C TRP A 460 16.55 -17.13 -21.02
N VAL A 461 15.45 -16.37 -20.97
CA VAL A 461 15.26 -15.23 -21.89
C VAL A 461 16.30 -14.13 -21.63
N VAL A 462 16.75 -13.95 -20.39
CA VAL A 462 17.84 -13.02 -20.06
C VAL A 462 19.15 -13.43 -20.76
N LEU A 463 19.45 -14.73 -20.89
CA LEU A 463 20.61 -15.19 -21.66
C LEU A 463 20.51 -14.83 -23.14
N VAL A 464 19.30 -14.90 -23.72
CA VAL A 464 19.07 -14.50 -25.12
C VAL A 464 19.32 -13.00 -25.32
N LEU A 465 18.95 -12.15 -24.36
CA LEU A 465 19.24 -10.72 -24.42
C LEU A 465 20.72 -10.41 -24.21
N PHE A 466 21.43 -11.18 -23.37
CA PHE A 466 22.89 -11.10 -23.32
C PHE A 466 23.54 -11.56 -24.63
N ALA A 467 23.00 -12.58 -25.30
CA ALA A 467 23.47 -13.00 -26.62
C ALA A 467 23.36 -11.85 -27.63
N PHE A 468 22.24 -11.12 -27.62
CA PHE A 468 22.11 -9.91 -28.42
C PHE A 468 23.26 -8.95 -28.13
N LEU A 469 23.45 -8.51 -26.87
CA LEU A 469 24.48 -7.54 -26.49
C LEU A 469 25.93 -7.97 -26.82
N GLU A 470 26.26 -9.24 -26.64
CA GLU A 470 27.61 -9.78 -26.84
C GLU A 470 27.97 -10.00 -28.32
N ASN A 471 27.00 -9.95 -29.23
CA ASN A 471 27.20 -10.31 -30.65
C ASN A 471 28.32 -9.51 -31.33
N GLU A 472 28.51 -8.24 -30.96
CA GLU A 472 29.58 -7.40 -31.55
C GLU A 472 30.98 -7.73 -31.02
N ARG A 473 31.07 -8.20 -29.77
CA ARG A 473 32.35 -8.46 -29.09
C ARG A 473 32.84 -9.88 -29.31
N ASP A 474 31.95 -10.85 -29.09
CA ASP A 474 32.23 -12.27 -29.26
C ASP A 474 30.99 -12.99 -29.83
N PRO A 475 30.89 -13.06 -31.18
CA PRO A 475 29.77 -13.74 -31.84
C PRO A 475 29.66 -15.22 -31.50
N ALA A 476 30.78 -15.90 -31.21
CA ALA A 476 30.77 -17.32 -30.86
C ALA A 476 30.14 -17.52 -29.48
N PHE A 477 30.55 -16.71 -28.50
CA PHE A 477 29.96 -16.72 -27.17
C PHE A 477 28.48 -16.30 -27.20
N ALA A 478 28.11 -15.29 -28.00
CA ALA A 478 26.72 -14.89 -28.21
C ALA A 478 25.85 -16.06 -28.71
N LYS A 479 26.33 -16.82 -29.72
CA LYS A 479 25.62 -18.01 -30.22
C LYS A 479 25.45 -19.08 -29.15
N VAL A 480 26.44 -19.29 -28.26
CA VAL A 480 26.32 -20.23 -27.14
C VAL A 480 25.21 -19.79 -26.17
N LEU A 481 25.20 -18.51 -25.75
CA LEU A 481 24.17 -17.98 -24.87
C LEU A 481 22.76 -18.12 -25.48
N PHE A 482 22.64 -17.85 -26.78
CA PHE A 482 21.39 -17.98 -27.52
C PHE A 482 20.87 -19.41 -27.55
N TRP A 483 21.71 -20.39 -27.93
CA TRP A 483 21.30 -21.79 -28.06
C TRP A 483 21.10 -22.50 -26.71
N ILE A 484 21.55 -21.91 -25.60
CA ILE A 484 21.13 -22.32 -24.26
C ILE A 484 19.76 -21.72 -23.93
N GLY A 485 19.59 -20.40 -24.11
CA GLY A 485 18.37 -19.70 -23.68
C GLY A 485 17.13 -20.03 -24.51
N ALA A 486 17.21 -19.91 -25.83
CA ALA A 486 16.05 -19.95 -26.73
C ALA A 486 15.35 -21.32 -26.82
N PRO A 487 16.07 -22.47 -26.89
CA PRO A 487 15.42 -23.77 -26.86
C PRO A 487 14.78 -24.07 -25.49
N VAL A 488 15.44 -23.68 -24.39
CA VAL A 488 14.90 -23.92 -23.04
C VAL A 488 13.62 -23.10 -22.82
N SER A 489 13.57 -21.84 -23.25
CA SER A 489 12.35 -21.03 -23.15
C SER A 489 11.19 -21.60 -23.97
N LEU A 490 11.45 -22.14 -25.16
CA LEU A 490 10.43 -22.82 -25.96
C LEU A 490 9.93 -24.09 -25.26
N LEU A 491 10.84 -24.96 -24.83
CA LEU A 491 10.51 -26.21 -24.16
C LEU A 491 9.66 -25.97 -22.90
N LEU A 492 10.02 -24.99 -22.08
CA LEU A 492 9.24 -24.62 -20.90
C LEU A 492 7.83 -24.14 -21.27
N SER A 493 7.71 -23.36 -22.36
CA SER A 493 6.41 -22.90 -22.85
C SER A 493 5.52 -24.06 -23.28
N ILE A 494 6.08 -25.04 -24.01
CA ILE A 494 5.37 -26.25 -24.43
C ILE A 494 4.94 -27.09 -23.22
N VAL A 495 5.85 -27.31 -22.26
CA VAL A 495 5.57 -28.11 -21.04
C VAL A 495 4.44 -27.49 -20.22
N TRP A 496 4.44 -26.17 -20.02
CA TRP A 496 3.37 -25.53 -19.25
C TRP A 496 2.03 -25.52 -19.95
N VAL A 497 2.00 -25.20 -21.25
CA VAL A 497 0.76 -25.25 -22.03
C VAL A 497 0.21 -26.68 -22.03
N GLY A 498 1.06 -27.69 -22.24
CA GLY A 498 0.68 -29.10 -22.13
C GLY A 498 0.14 -29.45 -20.74
N GLY A 499 0.79 -28.96 -19.67
CA GLY A 499 0.34 -29.13 -18.29
C GLY A 499 -1.02 -28.48 -18.00
N TRP A 500 -1.33 -27.35 -18.62
CA TRP A 500 -2.63 -26.69 -18.48
C TRP A 500 -3.74 -27.38 -19.25
N ILE A 501 -3.42 -27.98 -20.40
CA ILE A 501 -4.38 -28.79 -21.15
C ILE A 501 -4.66 -30.10 -20.39
N ALA A 502 -3.63 -30.71 -19.80
CA ALA A 502 -3.75 -31.94 -19.04
C ALA A 502 -4.49 -31.76 -17.70
N ALA A 503 -4.33 -30.60 -17.04
CA ALA A 503 -4.95 -30.30 -15.76
C ALA A 503 -5.94 -29.14 -15.87
N LYS A 504 -7.24 -29.42 -15.63
CA LYS A 504 -8.32 -28.41 -15.68
C LYS A 504 -7.96 -27.17 -14.83
N LYS A 505 -7.66 -26.04 -15.49
CA LYS A 505 -7.42 -24.74 -14.84
C LYS A 505 -8.69 -23.90 -14.84
N GLU A 506 -9.00 -23.32 -13.69
CA GLU A 506 -10.06 -22.32 -13.55
C GLU A 506 -9.56 -20.91 -13.85
N LEU A 507 -10.48 -20.00 -14.17
CA LEU A 507 -10.20 -18.59 -14.45
C LEU A 507 -9.43 -17.90 -13.31
N GLU A 508 -9.60 -18.35 -12.07
CA GLU A 508 -8.87 -17.86 -10.90
C GLU A 508 -7.36 -18.08 -10.98
N HIS A 509 -6.91 -19.13 -11.64
CA HIS A 509 -5.48 -19.45 -11.78
C HIS A 509 -4.81 -18.63 -12.89
N VAL A 510 -5.59 -18.16 -13.85
CA VAL A 510 -5.12 -17.31 -14.96
C VAL A 510 -4.58 -16.01 -14.40
N ASN A 511 -3.38 -15.60 -14.80
CA ASN A 511 -2.85 -14.30 -14.38
C ASN A 511 -1.90 -13.75 -15.45
N ALA A 512 -1.61 -12.46 -15.39
CA ALA A 512 -0.87 -11.76 -16.42
C ALA A 512 0.59 -12.23 -16.54
N SER A 513 1.15 -12.89 -15.52
CA SER A 513 2.49 -13.49 -15.62
C SER A 513 2.57 -14.59 -16.69
N TRP A 514 1.45 -15.19 -17.10
CA TRP A 514 1.42 -16.18 -18.18
C TRP A 514 1.87 -15.59 -19.53
N MET A 515 1.78 -14.26 -19.68
CA MET A 515 2.32 -13.52 -20.83
C MET A 515 3.84 -13.59 -20.95
N MET A 516 4.56 -14.04 -19.92
CA MET A 516 6.01 -14.22 -20.01
C MET A 516 6.42 -15.24 -21.08
N MET A 517 5.59 -16.25 -21.35
CA MET A 517 5.88 -17.28 -22.35
C MET A 517 5.89 -16.74 -23.79
N PRO A 518 4.83 -16.09 -24.31
CA PRO A 518 4.90 -15.51 -25.64
C PRO A 518 6.00 -14.45 -25.75
N VAL A 519 6.21 -13.63 -24.71
CA VAL A 519 7.27 -12.61 -24.69
C VAL A 519 8.67 -13.25 -24.83
N ALA A 520 8.97 -14.31 -24.08
CA ALA A 520 10.26 -14.99 -24.17
C ALA A 520 10.53 -15.57 -25.57
N ASN A 521 9.51 -16.15 -26.19
CA ASN A 521 9.65 -16.71 -27.54
C ASN A 521 9.73 -15.63 -28.63
N PHE A 522 9.05 -14.50 -28.46
CA PHE A 522 9.26 -13.34 -29.34
C PHE A 522 10.68 -12.77 -29.22
N VAL A 523 11.24 -12.69 -28.00
CA VAL A 523 12.65 -12.27 -27.82
C VAL A 523 13.59 -13.20 -28.59
N ALA A 524 13.40 -14.52 -28.49
CA ALA A 524 14.19 -15.48 -29.26
C ALA A 524 14.04 -15.27 -30.77
N ALA A 525 12.80 -15.12 -31.26
CA ALA A 525 12.52 -14.87 -32.67
C ALA A 525 13.13 -13.56 -33.19
N ALA A 526 13.19 -12.51 -32.36
CA ALA A 526 13.85 -11.26 -32.70
C ALA A 526 15.37 -11.39 -32.77
N VAL A 527 15.99 -12.00 -31.76
CA VAL A 527 17.46 -12.03 -31.63
C VAL A 527 18.10 -13.03 -32.60
N GLY A 528 17.47 -14.17 -32.87
CA GLY A 528 18.06 -15.23 -33.70
C GLY A 528 18.57 -14.75 -35.07
N PRO A 529 17.73 -14.09 -35.90
CA PRO A 529 18.16 -13.60 -37.21
C PRO A 529 19.19 -12.46 -37.13
N MET A 530 19.26 -11.75 -36.00
CA MET A 530 20.26 -10.71 -35.75
C MET A 530 21.64 -11.28 -35.41
N LEU A 531 21.71 -12.52 -34.89
CA LEU A 531 22.97 -13.22 -34.62
C LEU A 531 23.49 -13.94 -35.86
N ASP A 532 22.60 -14.63 -36.56
CA ASP A 532 22.93 -15.38 -37.76
C ASP A 532 21.71 -15.44 -38.68
N SER A 533 21.86 -14.95 -39.92
CA SER A 533 20.78 -14.99 -40.91
C SER A 533 20.31 -16.42 -41.20
N ALA A 534 21.16 -17.44 -40.99
CA ALA A 534 20.78 -18.84 -41.16
C ALA A 534 19.69 -19.31 -40.19
N TYR A 535 19.48 -18.59 -39.09
CA TYR A 535 18.46 -18.94 -38.10
C TYR A 535 17.06 -18.44 -38.50
N ARG A 536 16.93 -17.63 -39.54
CA ARG A 536 15.67 -16.97 -39.94
C ARG A 536 14.51 -17.96 -40.10
N ASP A 537 14.69 -19.08 -40.78
CA ASP A 537 13.63 -20.07 -41.01
C ASP A 537 13.12 -20.69 -39.70
N ALA A 538 14.05 -21.06 -38.80
CA ALA A 538 13.70 -21.57 -37.48
C ALA A 538 12.99 -20.49 -36.63
N MET A 539 13.42 -19.24 -36.74
CA MET A 539 12.88 -18.13 -35.95
C MET A 539 11.48 -17.69 -36.42
N GLN A 540 11.14 -17.93 -37.69
CA GLN A 540 9.76 -17.77 -38.18
C GLN A 540 8.79 -18.77 -37.51
N LEU A 541 9.24 -20.00 -37.22
CA LEU A 541 8.44 -20.97 -36.46
C LEU A 541 8.26 -20.52 -35.00
N TRP A 542 9.33 -20.03 -34.37
CA TRP A 542 9.25 -19.45 -33.01
C TRP A 542 8.28 -18.27 -32.97
N PHE A 543 8.35 -17.39 -33.97
CA PHE A 543 7.44 -16.23 -34.10
C PHE A 543 5.98 -16.67 -34.21
N ALA A 544 5.67 -17.63 -35.09
CA ALA A 544 4.31 -18.12 -35.27
C ALA A 544 3.74 -18.75 -33.99
N PHE A 545 4.55 -19.53 -33.27
CA PHE A 545 4.16 -20.10 -31.98
C PHE A 545 3.94 -19.02 -30.92
N ALA A 546 4.83 -18.04 -30.82
CA ALA A 546 4.70 -16.91 -29.91
C ALA A 546 3.44 -16.08 -30.18
N LEU A 547 3.13 -15.81 -31.45
CA LEU A 547 1.95 -15.06 -31.88
C LEU A 547 0.66 -15.79 -31.49
N LEU A 548 0.59 -17.09 -31.72
CA LEU A 548 -0.56 -17.92 -31.32
C LEU A 548 -0.78 -17.87 -29.80
N LEU A 549 0.28 -18.07 -29.01
CA LEU A 549 0.21 -18.00 -27.56
C LEU A 549 -0.21 -16.61 -27.06
N TRP A 550 0.32 -15.55 -27.67
CA TRP A 550 -0.01 -14.19 -27.28
C TRP A 550 -1.50 -13.90 -27.45
N VAL A 551 -2.07 -14.15 -28.63
CA VAL A 551 -3.49 -13.88 -28.91
C VAL A 551 -4.38 -14.65 -27.94
N ALA A 552 -4.13 -15.94 -27.74
CA ALA A 552 -4.92 -16.78 -26.85
C ALA A 552 -4.84 -16.31 -25.38
N LEU A 553 -3.62 -16.13 -24.86
CA LEU A 553 -3.43 -15.80 -23.46
C LEU A 553 -3.82 -14.34 -23.16
N PHE A 554 -3.67 -13.41 -24.11
CA PHE A 554 -4.07 -12.02 -23.94
C PHE A 554 -5.58 -11.94 -23.78
N ALA A 555 -6.35 -12.60 -24.64
CA ALA A 555 -7.81 -12.64 -24.54
C ALA A 555 -8.29 -13.16 -23.18
N ILE A 556 -7.72 -14.26 -22.67
CA ILE A 556 -8.16 -14.86 -21.40
C ILE A 556 -7.73 -14.00 -20.20
N THR A 557 -6.50 -13.47 -20.21
CA THR A 557 -6.01 -12.63 -19.11
C THR A 557 -6.73 -11.27 -19.07
N LEU A 558 -7.06 -10.70 -20.23
CA LEU A 558 -7.86 -9.49 -20.37
C LEU A 558 -9.30 -9.71 -19.89
N TYR A 559 -9.93 -10.80 -20.34
CA TYR A 559 -11.28 -11.18 -19.88
C TYR A 559 -11.33 -11.31 -18.36
N LYS A 560 -10.33 -11.96 -17.74
CA LYS A 560 -10.23 -12.03 -16.29
C LYS A 560 -10.18 -10.65 -15.64
N ALA A 561 -9.38 -9.73 -16.17
CA ALA A 561 -9.23 -8.39 -15.60
C ALA A 561 -10.52 -7.56 -15.69
N PHE A 562 -11.37 -7.80 -16.69
CA PHE A 562 -12.68 -7.15 -16.81
C PHE A 562 -13.76 -7.78 -15.92
N VAL A 563 -13.76 -9.11 -15.78
CA VAL A 563 -14.88 -9.82 -15.14
C VAL A 563 -14.69 -10.03 -13.64
N MET A 564 -13.45 -10.22 -13.16
CA MET A 564 -13.20 -10.51 -11.75
C MET A 564 -13.04 -9.20 -10.94
N PRO A 565 -13.88 -8.94 -9.94
CA PRO A 565 -13.88 -7.68 -9.18
C PRO A 565 -12.60 -7.44 -8.36
N ASP A 566 -11.87 -8.49 -7.99
CA ASP A 566 -10.66 -8.41 -7.17
C ASP A 566 -9.47 -9.17 -7.80
N TYR A 567 -8.67 -8.46 -8.59
CA TYR A 567 -7.37 -8.97 -9.03
C TYR A 567 -6.39 -8.94 -7.86
N ASP A 568 -5.73 -10.07 -7.55
CA ASP A 568 -4.70 -10.16 -6.50
C ASP A 568 -3.67 -9.03 -6.69
N ASP A 569 -3.56 -8.15 -5.70
CA ASP A 569 -2.71 -6.95 -5.75
C ASP A 569 -1.26 -7.26 -6.10
N ARG A 570 -0.76 -8.46 -5.75
CA ARG A 570 0.61 -8.90 -6.05
C ARG A 570 0.83 -9.21 -7.52
N ALA A 571 -0.22 -9.63 -8.22
CA ALA A 571 -0.16 -9.98 -9.63
C ALA A 571 -0.41 -8.75 -10.52
N ARG A 572 -0.95 -7.65 -9.99
CA ARG A 572 -1.25 -6.44 -10.78
C ARG A 572 -0.05 -5.87 -11.55
N PRO A 573 1.17 -5.78 -10.98
CA PRO A 573 2.32 -5.30 -11.75
C PRO A 573 2.60 -6.10 -13.02
N PHE A 574 2.25 -7.39 -13.06
CA PHE A 574 2.42 -8.24 -14.25
C PHE A 574 1.50 -7.85 -15.42
N LEU A 575 0.45 -7.04 -15.21
CA LEU A 575 -0.35 -6.47 -16.30
C LEU A 575 0.52 -5.64 -17.26
N ALA A 576 1.64 -5.12 -16.77
CA ALA A 576 2.62 -4.42 -17.58
C ALA A 576 3.13 -5.22 -18.79
N ILE A 577 3.14 -6.55 -18.67
CA ILE A 577 3.69 -7.46 -19.68
C ILE A 577 2.79 -7.51 -20.93
N TRP A 578 1.51 -7.13 -20.82
CA TRP A 578 0.62 -6.99 -21.99
C TRP A 578 1.18 -6.04 -23.05
N VAL A 579 1.99 -5.07 -22.63
CA VAL A 579 2.65 -4.13 -23.54
C VAL A 579 3.96 -4.66 -24.09
N ALA A 580 4.66 -5.55 -23.37
CA ALA A 580 5.90 -6.14 -23.87
C ALA A 580 5.66 -6.97 -25.15
N ALA A 581 4.65 -7.86 -25.13
CA ALA A 581 4.38 -8.80 -26.21
C ALA A 581 4.24 -8.15 -27.61
N PRO A 582 3.38 -7.12 -27.82
CA PRO A 582 3.28 -6.46 -29.12
C PRO A 582 4.55 -5.71 -29.52
N ALA A 583 5.25 -5.06 -28.57
CA ALA A 583 6.48 -4.32 -28.88
C ALA A 583 7.61 -5.24 -29.34
N ILE A 584 7.89 -6.32 -28.61
CA ILE A 584 8.90 -7.29 -29.02
C ILE A 584 8.45 -8.13 -30.22
N GLY A 585 7.15 -8.39 -30.35
CA GLY A 585 6.56 -9.06 -31.50
C GLY A 585 6.77 -8.29 -32.80
N ALA A 586 6.64 -6.96 -32.77
CA ALA A 586 6.93 -6.11 -33.93
C ALA A 586 8.42 -6.17 -34.34
N ILE A 587 9.33 -6.13 -33.37
CA ILE A 587 10.78 -6.28 -33.62
C ILE A 587 11.09 -7.68 -34.17
N ALA A 588 10.46 -8.72 -33.62
CA ALA A 588 10.61 -10.10 -34.08
C ALA A 588 10.11 -10.26 -35.52
N TYR A 589 8.96 -9.66 -35.85
CA TYR A 589 8.42 -9.67 -37.20
C TYR A 589 9.38 -9.01 -38.19
N LEU A 590 9.88 -7.81 -37.87
CA LEU A 590 10.85 -7.11 -38.71
C LEU A 590 12.13 -7.94 -38.93
N SER A 591 12.59 -8.64 -37.89
CA SER A 591 13.81 -9.47 -37.96
C SER A 591 13.61 -10.73 -38.80
N CYS A 592 12.47 -11.40 -38.65
CA CYS A 592 12.14 -12.63 -39.37
C CYS A 592 11.75 -12.39 -40.84
N TYR A 593 11.01 -11.32 -41.12
CA TYR A 593 10.38 -11.09 -42.41
C TYR A 593 10.99 -9.93 -43.19
N GLY A 594 11.40 -8.84 -42.53
CA GLY A 594 12.09 -7.70 -43.14
C GLY A 594 11.35 -7.04 -44.33
N PRO A 595 11.87 -5.92 -44.88
CA PRO A 595 11.24 -5.27 -46.01
C PRO A 595 11.55 -6.04 -47.31
N GLN A 596 10.73 -7.03 -47.67
CA GLN A 596 10.78 -7.61 -49.02
C GLN A 596 10.14 -6.63 -50.01
N SER A 597 10.93 -6.07 -50.92
CA SER A 597 10.55 -5.06 -51.92
C SER A 597 9.53 -5.51 -52.97
N SER A 598 8.85 -6.65 -52.79
CA SER A 598 7.84 -7.18 -53.72
C SER A 598 6.54 -7.65 -53.05
N ALA A 599 6.36 -7.51 -51.73
CA ALA A 599 5.08 -7.74 -51.04
C ALA A 599 4.51 -6.45 -50.40
N ILE A 600 5.25 -5.35 -50.51
CA ILE A 600 4.92 -4.05 -49.89
C ILE A 600 3.90 -3.28 -50.74
N ALA A 601 3.80 -3.48 -52.06
CA ALA A 601 2.85 -2.74 -52.89
C ALA A 601 1.38 -3.20 -52.73
N GLU A 602 1.13 -4.46 -52.37
CA GLU A 602 -0.23 -5.00 -52.17
C GLU A 602 -0.60 -5.15 -50.68
N GLY A 603 0.39 -5.23 -49.78
CA GLY A 603 0.19 -5.35 -48.33
C GLY A 603 0.35 -4.05 -47.52
N THR A 604 0.69 -2.92 -48.16
CA THR A 604 0.94 -1.62 -47.50
C THR A 604 -0.27 -1.06 -46.77
N GLY A 605 -1.47 -1.51 -47.14
CA GLY A 605 -2.71 -1.09 -46.51
C GLY A 605 -3.10 -1.88 -45.26
N ALA A 606 -2.63 -3.11 -45.02
CA ALA A 606 -3.25 -3.97 -43.99
C ALA A 606 -2.41 -4.13 -42.71
N LEU A 607 -1.07 -4.04 -42.79
CA LEU A 607 -0.17 -4.26 -41.65
C LEU A 607 0.46 -2.97 -41.10
N GLY A 608 0.37 -1.86 -41.83
CA GLY A 608 0.72 -0.52 -41.33
C GLY A 608 -0.22 -0.03 -40.22
N TYR A 609 -1.41 -0.64 -40.07
CA TYR A 609 -2.36 -0.33 -39.00
C TYR A 609 -1.98 -0.91 -37.63
N GLY A 610 -1.21 -2.02 -37.58
CA GLY A 610 -0.65 -2.53 -36.33
C GLY A 610 0.31 -1.54 -35.64
N TYR A 611 0.81 -0.56 -36.40
CA TYR A 611 1.63 0.55 -35.91
C TYR A 611 0.82 1.71 -35.30
N ASN A 612 -0.46 1.84 -35.64
CA ASN A 612 -1.35 2.88 -35.11
C ASN A 612 -2.13 2.40 -33.87
N ASP A 613 -2.47 1.10 -33.81
CA ASP A 613 -3.01 0.45 -32.60
C ASP A 613 -2.00 0.48 -31.43
N PHE A 614 -0.70 0.60 -31.74
CA PHE A 614 0.44 0.65 -30.83
C PHE A 614 0.46 1.89 -29.92
N ILE A 615 0.07 3.08 -30.41
CA ILE A 615 -0.01 4.29 -29.55
C ILE A 615 -1.24 4.22 -28.64
N PHE A 616 -2.35 3.62 -29.10
CA PHE A 616 -3.62 3.57 -28.37
C PHE A 616 -3.61 2.60 -27.18
N ILE A 617 -2.97 1.42 -27.33
CA ILE A 617 -2.73 0.48 -26.20
C ILE A 617 -1.71 1.04 -25.19
N ASN A 618 -0.80 1.91 -25.61
CA ASN A 618 0.20 2.53 -24.73
C ASN A 618 -0.31 3.80 -24.02
N LEU A 619 -1.23 4.56 -24.63
CA LEU A 619 -2.02 5.59 -23.92
C LEU A 619 -2.89 4.98 -22.80
N HIS A 620 -3.27 3.71 -22.94
CA HIS A 620 -3.99 2.95 -21.92
C HIS A 620 -3.21 2.82 -20.60
N TRP A 621 -1.87 2.82 -20.62
CA TRP A 621 -1.05 2.81 -19.39
C TRP A 621 -1.20 4.06 -18.53
N MET A 622 -1.41 5.23 -19.17
CA MET A 622 -1.69 6.47 -18.44
C MET A 622 -3.08 6.44 -17.80
N ALA A 623 -4.04 5.71 -18.38
CA ALA A 623 -5.40 5.57 -17.84
C ALA A 623 -5.48 4.61 -16.64
N ILE A 624 -4.57 3.63 -16.53
CA ILE A 624 -4.55 2.64 -15.44
C ILE A 624 -3.46 2.88 -14.38
N ALA A 625 -2.72 3.99 -14.43
CA ALA A 625 -1.73 4.34 -13.39
C ALA A 625 -2.31 4.29 -11.95
N PRO A 626 -3.56 4.73 -11.68
CA PRO A 626 -4.19 4.60 -10.35
C PRO A 626 -4.54 3.15 -9.96
N TYR A 627 -4.52 2.22 -10.91
CA TYR A 627 -4.79 0.79 -10.70
C TYR A 627 -3.55 0.05 -10.14
N PHE A 628 -2.36 0.57 -10.44
CA PHE A 628 -1.10 0.15 -9.81
C PHE A 628 -0.93 0.90 -8.49
N GLY A 629 -0.62 0.18 -7.40
CA GLY A 629 -0.11 0.86 -6.21
C GLY A 629 -1.00 0.94 -4.97
N ARG A 630 -1.89 -0.03 -4.73
CA ARG A 630 -2.56 -0.14 -3.41
C ARG A 630 -1.67 -0.70 -2.31
N VAL A 631 -0.50 -1.26 -2.66
CA VAL A 631 0.35 -2.05 -1.75
C VAL A 631 1.82 -1.62 -1.86
N ARG A 632 2.59 -1.85 -0.77
CA ARG A 632 4.04 -1.63 -0.68
C ARG A 632 4.81 -2.11 -1.92
N PHE A 633 5.91 -1.42 -2.23
CA PHE A 633 6.87 -1.87 -3.25
C PHE A 633 7.25 -3.33 -3.02
N ASP A 634 7.18 -4.11 -4.10
CA ASP A 634 7.55 -5.51 -4.18
C ASP A 634 8.36 -5.72 -5.46
N MET A 635 9.22 -6.73 -5.49
CA MET A 635 10.06 -7.02 -6.66
C MET A 635 9.24 -7.24 -7.94
N SER A 636 7.96 -7.57 -7.83
CA SER A 636 7.02 -7.69 -8.95
C SER A 636 6.84 -6.39 -9.76
N TYR A 637 7.09 -5.20 -9.18
CA TYR A 637 7.02 -3.92 -9.91
C TYR A 637 8.06 -3.81 -11.04
N TRP A 638 9.13 -4.59 -10.98
CA TRP A 638 10.06 -4.73 -12.11
C TRP A 638 9.41 -5.31 -13.36
N ALA A 639 8.20 -5.86 -13.28
CA ALA A 639 7.45 -6.31 -14.45
C ALA A 639 7.19 -5.18 -15.46
N ALA A 640 7.28 -3.91 -15.05
CA ALA A 640 7.24 -2.74 -15.93
C ALA A 640 8.56 -2.44 -16.66
N GLY A 641 9.70 -2.96 -16.18
CA GLY A 641 11.03 -2.69 -16.72
C GLY A 641 11.17 -3.13 -18.17
N PHE A 642 11.09 -4.44 -18.44
CA PHE A 642 11.25 -4.95 -19.80
C PHE A 642 10.21 -4.42 -20.81
N PRO A 643 8.91 -4.32 -20.50
CA PRO A 643 7.94 -3.68 -21.40
C PRO A 643 8.34 -2.28 -21.84
N SER A 644 8.79 -1.42 -20.91
CA SER A 644 9.26 -0.06 -21.25
C SER A 644 10.48 -0.08 -22.18
N ALA A 645 11.43 -0.98 -21.93
CA ALA A 645 12.60 -1.16 -22.79
C ALA A 645 12.24 -1.69 -24.19
N ALA A 646 11.32 -2.64 -24.29
CA ALA A 646 10.83 -3.16 -25.56
C ALA A 646 10.12 -2.08 -26.39
N MET A 647 9.29 -1.24 -25.74
CA MET A 647 8.67 -0.09 -26.39
C MET A 647 9.70 0.91 -26.90
N CYS A 648 10.71 1.23 -26.08
CA CYS A 648 11.78 2.14 -26.47
C CYS A 648 12.54 1.62 -27.70
N MET A 649 12.95 0.35 -27.71
CA MET A 649 13.59 -0.26 -28.88
C MET A 649 12.69 -0.17 -30.12
N CYS A 650 11.39 -0.46 -29.97
CA CYS A 650 10.44 -0.37 -31.07
C CYS A 650 10.33 1.05 -31.63
N ALA A 651 10.27 2.08 -30.76
CA ALA A 651 10.23 3.48 -31.16
C ALA A 651 11.53 3.92 -31.87
N ILE A 652 12.68 3.45 -31.41
CA ILE A 652 13.98 3.73 -32.04
C ILE A 652 14.05 3.09 -33.44
N TYR A 653 13.68 1.81 -33.56
CA TYR A 653 13.63 1.14 -34.86
C TYR A 653 12.57 1.76 -35.80
N TYR A 654 11.47 2.30 -35.26
CA TYR A 654 10.51 3.06 -36.05
C TYR A 654 11.15 4.26 -36.74
N ASN A 655 11.85 5.07 -35.94
CA ASN A 655 12.51 6.27 -36.44
C ASN A 655 13.56 5.90 -37.50
N ALA A 656 14.27 4.79 -37.32
CA ALA A 656 15.23 4.30 -38.32
C ALA A 656 14.56 3.91 -39.65
N LEU A 657 13.35 3.35 -39.62
CA LEU A 657 12.60 2.96 -40.83
C LEU A 657 11.87 4.14 -41.49
N LYS A 658 11.33 5.06 -40.69
CA LYS A 658 10.61 6.25 -41.13
C LYS A 658 11.08 7.48 -40.33
N PRO A 659 12.22 8.07 -40.73
CA PRO A 659 12.76 9.25 -40.07
C PRO A 659 11.78 10.43 -40.16
N GLY A 660 11.61 11.15 -39.05
CA GLY A 660 10.80 12.36 -38.99
C GLY A 660 10.83 12.98 -37.60
N ASP A 661 10.57 14.28 -37.51
CA ASP A 661 10.71 15.04 -36.25
C ASP A 661 9.87 14.45 -35.11
N LEU A 662 8.66 13.96 -35.42
CA LEU A 662 7.79 13.33 -34.44
C LEU A 662 8.28 11.93 -34.02
N SER A 663 8.75 11.10 -34.95
CA SER A 663 9.25 9.75 -34.63
C SER A 663 10.56 9.80 -33.85
N GLU A 664 11.43 10.77 -34.17
CA GLU A 664 12.65 11.06 -33.43
C GLU A 664 12.33 11.55 -32.00
N ALA A 665 11.41 12.50 -31.85
CA ALA A 665 10.97 12.97 -30.54
C ALA A 665 10.39 11.83 -29.67
N ILE A 666 9.60 10.93 -30.26
CA ILE A 666 9.06 9.76 -29.56
C ILE A 666 10.18 8.79 -29.13
N ALA A 667 11.19 8.57 -29.98
CA ALA A 667 12.33 7.72 -29.66
C ALA A 667 13.12 8.26 -28.44
N TYR A 668 13.43 9.57 -28.42
CA TYR A 668 14.08 10.19 -27.26
C TYR A 668 13.20 10.17 -26.01
N ALA A 669 11.91 10.48 -26.13
CA ALA A 669 10.99 10.50 -25.00
C ALA A 669 10.85 9.12 -24.35
N THR A 670 10.74 8.06 -25.15
CA THR A 670 10.65 6.68 -24.65
C THR A 670 11.96 6.18 -24.06
N LEU A 671 13.12 6.58 -24.61
CA LEU A 671 14.43 6.26 -24.04
C LEU A 671 14.65 6.94 -22.68
N PHE A 672 14.28 8.22 -22.57
CA PHE A 672 14.31 8.95 -21.31
C PHE A 672 13.38 8.30 -20.28
N PHE A 673 12.12 8.05 -20.62
CA PHE A 673 11.15 7.43 -19.73
C PHE A 673 11.60 6.05 -19.24
N THR A 674 12.10 5.21 -20.14
CA THR A 674 12.61 3.87 -19.81
C THR A 674 13.77 3.96 -18.84
N SER A 675 14.74 4.84 -19.10
CA SER A 675 15.91 5.04 -18.24
C SER A 675 15.52 5.56 -16.86
N TRP A 676 14.59 6.52 -16.82
CA TRP A 676 14.05 7.09 -15.61
C TRP A 676 13.31 6.05 -14.74
N LEU A 677 12.41 5.26 -15.34
CA LEU A 677 11.68 4.19 -14.65
C LEU A 677 12.63 3.15 -14.03
N HIS A 678 13.64 2.70 -14.78
CA HIS A 678 14.62 1.73 -14.28
C HIS A 678 15.47 2.29 -13.15
N ALA A 679 15.86 3.57 -13.22
CA ALA A 679 16.58 4.23 -12.14
C ALA A 679 15.76 4.25 -10.84
N ILE A 680 14.47 4.56 -10.92
CA ILE A 680 13.56 4.55 -9.76
C ILE A 680 13.43 3.14 -9.17
N LEU A 681 13.15 2.15 -10.00
CA LEU A 681 13.01 0.75 -9.56
C LEU A 681 14.31 0.24 -8.90
N LEU A 682 15.49 0.62 -9.44
CA LEU A 682 16.78 0.32 -8.83
C LEU A 682 16.92 0.95 -7.45
N LEU A 683 16.63 2.25 -7.32
CA LEU A 683 16.75 2.98 -6.05
C LEU A 683 15.79 2.41 -4.97
N GLN A 684 14.57 2.06 -5.36
CA GLN A 684 13.61 1.37 -4.48
C GLN A 684 14.11 -0.02 -4.06
N THR A 685 14.70 -0.78 -4.99
CA THR A 685 15.27 -2.09 -4.71
C THR A 685 16.45 -2.00 -3.75
N LEU A 686 17.37 -1.05 -3.95
CA LEU A 686 18.51 -0.82 -3.06
C LEU A 686 18.04 -0.43 -1.65
N THR A 687 17.04 0.45 -1.58
CA THR A 687 16.42 0.83 -0.31
C THR A 687 15.81 -0.37 0.41
N ALA A 688 15.07 -1.23 -0.31
CA ALA A 688 14.49 -2.45 0.24
C ALA A 688 15.55 -3.48 0.67
N LEU A 689 16.68 -3.57 -0.03
CA LEU A 689 17.82 -4.41 0.36
C LEU A 689 18.48 -3.94 1.65
N ILE A 690 18.75 -2.64 1.78
CA ILE A 690 19.33 -2.03 2.99
C ILE A 690 18.44 -2.28 4.21
N ARG A 691 17.11 -2.17 4.02
CA ARG A 691 16.12 -2.45 5.08
C ARG A 691 15.82 -3.93 5.30
N ARG A 692 16.53 -4.85 4.63
CA ARG A 692 16.34 -6.31 4.74
C ARG A 692 14.91 -6.77 4.41
N GLN A 693 14.27 -6.15 3.42
CA GLN A 693 12.87 -6.43 3.03
C GLN A 693 12.72 -7.30 1.78
N VAL A 694 13.82 -7.57 1.04
CA VAL A 694 13.78 -8.36 -0.21
C VAL A 694 13.79 -9.87 0.06
N PHE A 695 14.69 -10.36 0.92
CA PHE A 695 14.87 -11.79 1.21
C PHE A 695 14.03 -12.24 2.41
N VAL A 696 12.75 -11.91 2.38
CA VAL A 696 11.77 -12.27 3.40
C VAL A 696 10.72 -13.24 2.83
N PRO A 697 10.07 -14.06 3.67
CA PRO A 697 8.94 -14.85 3.21
C PRO A 697 7.88 -13.96 2.56
N ASP A 698 7.18 -14.46 1.54
CA ASP A 698 6.01 -13.77 0.99
C ASP A 698 5.07 -13.37 2.12
N TYR A 699 4.34 -12.27 1.95
CA TYR A 699 3.35 -11.86 2.94
C TYR A 699 2.35 -13.01 3.10
N LYS A 700 2.53 -13.82 4.14
CA LYS A 700 1.70 -14.98 4.42
C LYS A 700 0.67 -14.54 5.45
N TRP A 701 -0.56 -14.91 5.15
CA TRP A 701 -1.74 -14.75 5.97
C TRP A 701 -1.49 -15.35 7.37
N GLY A 702 -1.72 -14.54 8.41
CA GLY A 702 -1.58 -14.85 9.84
C GLY A 702 -2.73 -15.72 10.38
N PRO A 703 -2.72 -16.17 11.66
CA PRO A 703 -3.88 -16.83 12.27
C PRO A 703 -5.15 -15.96 12.19
N MET A 704 -4.96 -14.64 12.30
CA MET A 704 -6.01 -13.62 12.15
C MET A 704 -6.52 -13.45 10.71
N SER A 705 -6.13 -14.31 9.79
CA SER A 705 -6.76 -14.41 8.47
C SER A 705 -8.08 -15.16 8.53
N PHE A 706 -8.30 -15.90 9.62
CA PHE A 706 -9.57 -16.54 9.96
C PHE A 706 -10.74 -15.57 9.76
N MET A 707 -10.69 -14.40 10.42
CA MET A 707 -11.72 -13.35 10.32
C MET A 707 -12.00 -12.93 8.88
N ARG A 708 -11.04 -12.28 8.19
CA ARG A 708 -11.24 -11.85 6.79
C ARG A 708 -11.71 -12.96 5.86
N LEU A 709 -11.24 -14.19 6.04
CA LEU A 709 -11.68 -15.31 5.19
C LEU A 709 -13.12 -15.76 5.54
N THR A 710 -13.53 -15.67 6.80
CA THR A 710 -14.95 -15.77 7.19
C THR A 710 -15.77 -14.64 6.56
N HIS A 711 -15.25 -13.40 6.50
CA HIS A 711 -15.93 -12.27 5.85
C HIS A 711 -16.08 -12.52 4.34
N GLU A 712 -15.05 -13.06 3.68
CA GLU A 712 -15.13 -13.46 2.27
C GLU A 712 -16.19 -14.55 2.03
N ALA A 713 -16.35 -15.49 2.97
CA ALA A 713 -17.43 -16.48 2.92
C ALA A 713 -18.81 -15.81 3.06
N LEU A 714 -18.97 -14.88 4.00
CA LEU A 714 -20.19 -14.10 4.19
C LEU A 714 -20.52 -13.22 2.98
N ARG A 715 -19.51 -12.63 2.31
CA ARG A 715 -19.67 -11.89 1.05
C ARG A 715 -20.20 -12.77 -0.06
N GLY A 716 -19.61 -13.95 -0.25
CA GLY A 716 -20.08 -14.92 -1.24
C GLY A 716 -21.51 -15.41 -0.95
N GLY A 717 -21.82 -15.67 0.32
CA GLY A 717 -23.17 -16.00 0.78
C GLY A 717 -24.19 -14.88 0.53
N GLY A 718 -23.85 -13.65 0.89
CA GLY A 718 -24.69 -12.46 0.67
C GLY A 718 -24.97 -12.18 -0.81
N ALA A 719 -23.97 -12.34 -1.68
CA ALA A 719 -24.16 -12.22 -3.13
C ALA A 719 -25.15 -13.28 -3.68
N LYS A 720 -25.09 -14.51 -3.16
CA LYS A 720 -26.04 -15.57 -3.51
C LYS A 720 -27.45 -15.27 -3.01
N LEU A 721 -27.60 -14.74 -1.79
CA LEU A 721 -28.89 -14.29 -1.25
C LEU A 721 -29.53 -13.21 -2.12
N LEU A 722 -28.77 -12.18 -2.50
CA LEU A 722 -29.25 -11.11 -3.39
C LEU A 722 -29.69 -11.65 -4.75
N GLY A 723 -28.94 -12.60 -5.32
CA GLY A 723 -29.30 -13.23 -6.60
C GLY A 723 -30.59 -14.03 -6.54
N LEU A 724 -30.80 -14.78 -5.45
CA LEU A 724 -32.02 -15.57 -5.23
C LEU A 724 -33.23 -14.70 -4.89
N ALA A 725 -33.05 -13.66 -4.06
CA ALA A 725 -34.13 -12.76 -3.65
C ALA A 725 -34.78 -12.04 -4.85
N LYS A 726 -34.00 -11.65 -5.86
CA LYS A 726 -34.52 -11.00 -7.08
C LYS A 726 -35.49 -11.86 -7.89
N ASN A 727 -35.44 -13.18 -7.73
CA ASN A 727 -36.23 -14.14 -8.51
C ASN A 727 -37.33 -14.83 -7.69
N VAL A 728 -37.61 -14.38 -6.46
CA VAL A 728 -38.57 -15.04 -5.55
C VAL A 728 -40.03 -14.88 -5.95
N GLU A 729 -40.36 -13.88 -6.78
CA GLU A 729 -41.76 -13.61 -7.15
C GLU A 729 -42.35 -14.75 -8.00
N GLY A 730 -43.30 -15.49 -7.42
CA GLY A 730 -44.02 -16.57 -8.12
C GLY A 730 -43.25 -17.89 -8.31
N ASP A 731 -41.98 -17.96 -7.91
CA ASP A 731 -41.13 -19.15 -8.05
C ASP A 731 -40.88 -19.84 -6.69
N GLU A 732 -41.55 -20.99 -6.50
CA GLU A 732 -41.45 -21.84 -5.31
C GLU A 732 -40.05 -22.44 -5.12
N SER A 733 -39.36 -22.77 -6.22
CA SER A 733 -38.00 -23.32 -6.18
C SER A 733 -36.98 -22.26 -5.77
N ALA A 734 -37.14 -21.03 -6.28
CA ALA A 734 -36.31 -19.89 -5.88
C ALA A 734 -36.50 -19.55 -4.39
N LEU A 735 -37.75 -19.58 -3.90
CA LEU A 735 -38.04 -19.34 -2.48
C LEU A 735 -37.46 -20.44 -1.57
N GLY A 736 -37.61 -21.71 -1.93
CA GLY A 736 -36.99 -22.82 -1.21
C GLY A 736 -35.46 -22.72 -1.18
N SER A 737 -34.84 -22.35 -2.31
CA SER A 737 -33.39 -22.12 -2.40
C SER A 737 -32.94 -20.93 -1.57
N LEU A 738 -33.74 -19.86 -1.50
CA LEU A 738 -33.48 -18.69 -0.68
C LEU A 738 -33.53 -19.05 0.82
N ARG A 739 -34.54 -19.81 1.26
CA ARG A 739 -34.64 -20.29 2.66
C ARG A 739 -33.43 -21.12 3.06
N ALA A 740 -33.05 -22.10 2.26
CA ALA A 740 -31.88 -22.94 2.55
C ALA A 740 -30.57 -22.14 2.56
N THR A 741 -30.42 -21.16 1.65
CA THR A 741 -29.24 -20.28 1.64
C THR A 741 -29.23 -19.33 2.83
N TRP A 742 -30.39 -18.83 3.24
CA TRP A 742 -30.56 -17.96 4.40
C TRP A 742 -30.14 -18.66 5.69
N GLU A 743 -30.63 -19.87 5.94
CA GLU A 743 -30.26 -20.65 7.14
C GLU A 743 -28.74 -20.81 7.27
N GLY A 744 -28.07 -21.10 6.16
CA GLY A 744 -26.61 -21.19 6.13
C GLY A 744 -25.93 -19.83 6.41
N VAL A 745 -26.31 -18.79 5.68
CA VAL A 745 -25.67 -17.46 5.83
C VAL A 745 -25.92 -16.87 7.23
N HIS A 746 -27.12 -17.05 7.76
CA HIS A 746 -27.48 -16.62 9.10
C HIS A 746 -26.66 -17.37 10.16
N LEU A 747 -26.54 -18.70 10.06
CA LEU A 747 -25.67 -19.49 10.94
C LEU A 747 -24.21 -19.04 10.88
N MET A 748 -23.68 -18.76 9.68
CA MET A 748 -22.32 -18.23 9.53
C MET A 748 -22.14 -16.88 10.22
N HIS A 749 -23.12 -15.99 10.06
CA HIS A 749 -23.08 -14.64 10.62
C HIS A 749 -23.19 -14.67 12.15
N GLU A 750 -24.14 -15.43 12.71
CA GLU A 750 -24.34 -15.58 14.16
C GLU A 750 -23.10 -16.16 14.83
N GLU A 751 -22.53 -17.23 14.27
CA GLU A 751 -21.32 -17.86 14.83
C GLU A 751 -20.09 -16.96 14.72
N HIS A 752 -19.98 -16.18 13.64
CA HIS A 752 -18.89 -15.21 13.47
C HIS A 752 -19.01 -14.04 14.45
N GLY A 753 -20.19 -13.44 14.59
CA GLY A 753 -20.45 -12.41 15.59
C GLY A 753 -20.20 -12.90 17.02
N ARG A 754 -20.55 -14.15 17.33
CA ARG A 754 -20.22 -14.77 18.61
C ARG A 754 -18.71 -14.99 18.80
N HIS A 755 -17.98 -15.41 17.77
CA HIS A 755 -16.50 -15.47 17.82
C HIS A 755 -15.90 -14.10 18.10
N GLU A 756 -16.47 -13.06 17.50
CA GLU A 756 -16.09 -11.67 17.72
C GLU A 756 -16.33 -11.25 19.16
N ASP A 757 -17.58 -11.27 19.62
CA ASP A 757 -17.97 -10.75 20.92
C ASP A 757 -17.36 -11.54 22.09
N GLU A 758 -17.31 -12.87 21.99
CA GLU A 758 -16.91 -13.71 23.12
C GLU A 758 -15.41 -13.92 23.22
N VAL A 759 -14.69 -13.91 22.10
CA VAL A 759 -13.29 -14.34 22.03
C VAL A 759 -12.39 -13.25 21.45
N ILE A 760 -12.67 -12.79 20.23
CA ILE A 760 -11.74 -11.97 19.45
C ILE A 760 -11.73 -10.54 19.99
N PHE A 761 -12.90 -9.92 20.18
CA PHE A 761 -13.03 -8.55 20.69
C PHE A 761 -12.56 -8.44 22.13
N LYS A 762 -12.79 -9.46 22.97
CA LYS A 762 -12.19 -9.51 24.31
C LYS A 762 -10.67 -9.52 24.24
N ALA A 763 -10.10 -10.39 23.41
CA ALA A 763 -8.64 -10.43 23.21
C ALA A 763 -8.09 -9.14 22.58
N TYR A 764 -8.88 -8.43 21.75
CA TYR A 764 -8.49 -7.15 21.19
C TYR A 764 -8.51 -6.06 22.26
N ASN A 765 -9.57 -5.98 23.05
CA ASN A 765 -9.75 -4.99 24.10
C ASN A 765 -8.75 -5.14 25.26
N GLU A 766 -8.19 -6.34 25.47
CA GLU A 766 -7.05 -6.55 26.38
C GLU A 766 -5.79 -5.78 25.93
N PHE A 767 -5.56 -5.66 24.62
CA PHE A 767 -4.40 -4.94 24.05
C PHE A 767 -4.72 -3.50 23.67
N PHE A 768 -5.95 -3.24 23.24
CA PHE A 768 -6.43 -1.97 22.69
C PHE A 768 -7.79 -1.62 23.34
N PRO A 769 -7.80 -0.96 24.51
CA PRO A 769 -9.04 -0.70 25.23
C PRO A 769 -10.06 0.08 24.39
N ARG A 770 -11.30 -0.42 24.33
CA ARG A 770 -12.46 0.16 23.62
C ARG A 770 -12.36 0.17 22.08
N LEU A 771 -11.53 -0.69 21.49
CA LEU A 771 -11.41 -0.78 20.04
C LEU A 771 -12.71 -1.22 19.35
N THR A 772 -13.51 -2.07 20.00
CA THR A 772 -14.62 -2.80 19.35
C THR A 772 -16.01 -2.21 19.61
N LYS A 773 -16.10 -1.12 20.39
CA LYS A 773 -17.38 -0.58 20.87
C LYS A 773 -18.37 -0.28 19.73
N ASP A 774 -17.88 0.29 18.63
CA ASP A 774 -18.72 0.67 17.50
C ASP A 774 -19.16 -0.56 16.66
N ALA A 775 -18.44 -1.68 16.72
CA ALA A 775 -18.90 -2.94 16.12
C ALA A 775 -19.95 -3.63 16.99
N ASP A 776 -19.82 -3.57 18.32
CA ASP A 776 -20.85 -4.09 19.23
C ASP A 776 -22.21 -3.41 18.96
N GLU A 777 -22.22 -2.10 18.68
CA GLU A 777 -23.44 -1.36 18.30
C GLU A 777 -23.99 -1.78 16.92
N GLN A 778 -23.11 -2.12 15.97
CA GLN A 778 -23.51 -2.59 14.63
C GLN A 778 -24.03 -4.04 14.61
N HIS A 779 -23.52 -4.91 15.48
CA HIS A 779 -24.02 -6.29 15.63
C HIS A 779 -25.52 -6.29 15.98
N LEU A 780 -25.94 -5.38 16.86
CA LEU A 780 -27.36 -5.24 17.23
C LEU A 780 -28.25 -4.84 16.04
N GLU A 781 -27.80 -3.88 15.22
CA GLU A 781 -28.54 -3.46 14.02
C GLU A 781 -28.65 -4.61 12.99
N LEU A 782 -27.57 -5.38 12.82
CA LEU A 782 -27.56 -6.53 11.93
C LEU A 782 -28.42 -7.69 12.43
N GLU A 783 -28.47 -7.91 13.74
CA GLU A 783 -29.34 -8.90 14.37
C GLU A 783 -30.82 -8.54 14.13
N GLU A 784 -31.21 -7.27 14.33
CA GLU A 784 -32.56 -6.79 14.04
C GLU A 784 -32.97 -6.97 12.56
N LEU A 785 -32.06 -6.64 11.64
CA LEU A 785 -32.26 -6.85 10.20
C LEU A 785 -32.34 -8.33 9.84
N GLY A 786 -31.50 -9.16 10.46
CA GLY A 786 -31.50 -10.61 10.27
C GLY A 786 -32.80 -11.24 10.75
N ASP A 787 -33.26 -10.88 11.93
CA ASP A 787 -34.55 -11.28 12.50
C ASP A 787 -35.71 -10.89 11.59
N LYS A 788 -35.66 -9.70 10.99
CA LYS A 788 -36.68 -9.27 10.03
C LYS A 788 -36.74 -10.19 8.82
N VAL A 789 -35.59 -10.55 8.24
CA VAL A 789 -35.53 -11.49 7.11
C VAL A 789 -36.03 -12.88 7.53
N GLY A 790 -35.60 -13.37 8.70
CA GLY A 790 -36.06 -14.66 9.24
C GLY A 790 -37.57 -14.72 9.45
N ARG A 791 -38.18 -13.65 10.00
CA ARG A 791 -39.63 -13.54 10.18
C ARG A 791 -40.38 -13.55 8.84
N LEU A 792 -39.90 -12.81 7.84
CA LEU A 792 -40.53 -12.77 6.51
C LEU A 792 -40.44 -14.12 5.79
N LEU A 793 -39.32 -14.84 5.93
CA LEU A 793 -39.15 -16.17 5.35
C LEU A 793 -40.01 -17.24 6.03
N SER A 794 -40.22 -17.11 7.34
CA SER A 794 -41.04 -18.02 8.15
C SER A 794 -42.55 -17.75 8.03
N GLY A 795 -42.94 -16.50 7.79
CA GLY A 795 -44.34 -16.07 7.66
C GLY A 795 -44.96 -16.25 6.28
N GLY A 796 -44.15 -16.50 5.23
CA GLY A 796 -44.63 -16.74 3.87
C GLY A 796 -45.10 -18.19 3.65
N GLY A 797 -46.22 -18.38 2.93
CA GLY A 797 -46.60 -19.71 2.41
C GLY A 797 -45.60 -20.23 1.37
N ASP A 798 -45.93 -21.32 0.67
CA ASP A 798 -45.05 -21.93 -0.34
C ASP A 798 -44.80 -21.03 -1.57
N LYS A 799 -45.59 -19.96 -1.73
CA LYS A 799 -45.43 -18.94 -2.77
C LYS A 799 -45.60 -17.54 -2.21
N LEU A 800 -44.72 -16.64 -2.66
CA LEU A 800 -44.79 -15.19 -2.40
C LEU A 800 -45.07 -14.47 -3.71
N SER A 801 -45.99 -13.50 -3.70
CA SER A 801 -46.33 -12.69 -4.86
C SER A 801 -46.63 -11.23 -4.47
N GLY A 802 -46.41 -10.32 -5.40
CA GLY A 802 -46.69 -8.89 -5.21
C GLY A 802 -45.90 -8.27 -4.07
N ALA A 803 -46.60 -7.57 -3.16
CA ALA A 803 -45.99 -6.78 -2.10
C ALA A 803 -45.11 -7.58 -1.14
N ALA A 804 -45.46 -8.83 -0.83
CA ALA A 804 -44.70 -9.67 0.11
C ALA A 804 -43.35 -10.13 -0.46
N ALA A 805 -43.28 -10.40 -1.77
CA ALA A 805 -42.02 -10.72 -2.46
C ALA A 805 -41.10 -9.50 -2.54
N GLN A 806 -41.66 -8.31 -2.79
CA GLN A 806 -40.91 -7.05 -2.81
C GLN A 806 -40.39 -6.68 -1.42
N GLU A 807 -41.20 -6.87 -0.37
CA GLU A 807 -40.79 -6.62 1.00
C GLU A 807 -39.65 -7.54 1.45
N LEU A 808 -39.72 -8.83 1.12
CA LEU A 808 -38.64 -9.78 1.39
C LEU A 808 -37.37 -9.42 0.62
N THR A 809 -37.48 -9.06 -0.66
CA THR A 809 -36.34 -8.64 -1.48
C THR A 809 -35.65 -7.41 -0.89
N ALA A 810 -36.43 -6.40 -0.50
CA ALA A 810 -35.91 -5.19 0.12
C ALA A 810 -35.27 -5.46 1.50
N ALA A 811 -35.83 -6.39 2.27
CA ALA A 811 -35.27 -6.78 3.56
C ALA A 811 -33.92 -7.51 3.40
N VAL A 812 -33.83 -8.45 2.44
CA VAL A 812 -32.57 -9.14 2.10
C VAL A 812 -31.53 -8.14 1.59
N GLU A 813 -31.93 -7.19 0.73
CA GLU A 813 -31.04 -6.15 0.22
C GLU A 813 -30.52 -5.24 1.34
N SER A 814 -31.39 -4.85 2.28
CA SER A 814 -31.01 -4.05 3.44
C SER A 814 -30.03 -4.81 4.35
N TYR A 815 -30.33 -6.07 4.67
CA TYR A 815 -29.47 -6.93 5.47
C TYR A 815 -28.10 -7.14 4.81
N VAL A 816 -28.05 -7.52 3.53
CA VAL A 816 -26.79 -7.77 2.84
C VAL A 816 -25.98 -6.48 2.70
N THR A 817 -26.63 -5.33 2.44
CA THR A 817 -25.93 -4.03 2.37
C THR A 817 -25.32 -3.68 3.72
N ALA A 818 -26.08 -3.80 4.81
CA ALA A 818 -25.60 -3.55 6.17
C ALA A 818 -24.47 -4.53 6.53
N LEU A 819 -24.63 -5.82 6.25
CA LEU A 819 -23.61 -6.85 6.51
C LEU A 819 -22.33 -6.53 5.75
N LEU A 820 -22.40 -6.19 4.47
CA LEU A 820 -21.22 -5.83 3.68
C LEU A 820 -20.54 -4.55 4.19
N ALA A 821 -21.32 -3.58 4.67
CA ALA A 821 -20.79 -2.35 5.27
C ALA A 821 -20.08 -2.65 6.60
N HIS A 822 -20.67 -3.49 7.43
CA HIS A 822 -20.12 -3.93 8.70
C HIS A 822 -18.84 -4.77 8.51
N LEU A 823 -18.85 -5.80 7.67
CA LEU A 823 -17.65 -6.60 7.38
C LEU A 823 -16.49 -5.77 6.84
N ARG A 824 -16.78 -4.69 6.08
CA ARG A 824 -15.78 -3.70 5.65
C ARG A 824 -15.30 -2.85 6.83
N PHE A 825 -16.22 -2.35 7.65
CA PHE A 825 -15.89 -1.60 8.86
C PHE A 825 -14.90 -2.39 9.74
N GLU A 826 -15.17 -3.64 10.03
CA GLU A 826 -14.30 -4.47 10.85
C GLU A 826 -12.92 -4.73 10.22
N GLU A 827 -12.87 -4.98 8.91
CA GLU A 827 -11.61 -5.18 8.20
C GLU A 827 -10.74 -3.94 8.22
N ASP A 828 -11.36 -2.77 8.00
CA ASP A 828 -10.68 -1.49 7.92
C ASP A 828 -10.28 -0.96 9.30
N HIS A 829 -11.12 -1.16 10.33
CA HIS A 829 -10.97 -0.53 11.64
C HIS A 829 -10.53 -1.48 12.77
N LEU A 830 -10.94 -2.76 12.75
CA LEU A 830 -10.69 -3.69 13.85
C LEU A 830 -9.60 -4.70 13.55
N GLN A 831 -9.51 -5.22 12.32
CA GLN A 831 -8.55 -6.27 11.99
C GLN A 831 -7.13 -5.75 11.77
N CYS A 832 -6.97 -4.46 11.45
CA CYS A 832 -5.68 -3.85 11.13
C CYS A 832 -4.71 -3.86 12.34
N MET A 833 -5.19 -3.49 13.53
CA MET A 833 -4.38 -3.39 14.75
C MET A 833 -3.87 -4.77 15.22
N PRO A 834 -4.72 -5.78 15.43
CA PRO A 834 -4.31 -7.06 15.99
C PRO A 834 -3.48 -7.86 14.98
N ARG A 835 -3.74 -7.73 13.66
CA ARG A 835 -2.86 -8.32 12.64
C ARG A 835 -1.46 -7.77 12.66
N LYS A 836 -1.25 -6.52 13.08
CA LYS A 836 0.07 -5.88 13.11
C LYS A 836 0.79 -6.15 14.42
N TYR A 837 0.06 -6.12 15.55
CA TYR A 837 0.66 -6.06 16.88
C TYR A 837 0.45 -7.32 17.73
N MET A 838 -0.56 -8.15 17.45
CA MET A 838 -0.84 -9.33 18.26
C MET A 838 0.27 -10.37 18.08
N PRO A 839 0.92 -10.84 19.16
CA PRO A 839 1.93 -11.89 19.07
C PRO A 839 1.35 -13.16 18.43
N LEU A 840 2.16 -13.85 17.62
CA LEU A 840 1.70 -15.03 16.89
C LEU A 840 1.12 -16.11 17.81
N GLY A 841 1.71 -16.32 18.99
CA GLY A 841 1.23 -17.28 19.97
C GLY A 841 -0.18 -16.94 20.48
N LEU A 842 -0.44 -15.66 20.74
CA LEU A 842 -1.77 -15.21 21.16
C LEU A 842 -2.78 -15.29 20.02
N ALA A 843 -2.39 -14.87 18.81
CA ALA A 843 -3.26 -14.97 17.64
C ALA A 843 -3.71 -16.42 17.38
N LYS A 844 -2.83 -17.41 17.60
CA LYS A 844 -3.21 -18.83 17.56
C LYS A 844 -4.19 -19.21 18.67
N GLN A 845 -3.96 -18.74 19.90
CA GLN A 845 -4.86 -19.00 21.02
C GLN A 845 -6.26 -18.43 20.78
N VAL A 846 -6.37 -17.26 20.16
CA VAL A 846 -7.65 -16.68 19.76
C VAL A 846 -8.40 -17.65 18.84
N ILE A 847 -7.77 -18.14 17.77
CA ILE A 847 -8.42 -19.10 16.85
C ILE A 847 -8.77 -20.43 17.53
N ILE A 848 -7.90 -20.92 18.43
CA ILE A 848 -8.19 -22.13 19.23
C ILE A 848 -9.42 -21.90 20.11
N LYS A 849 -9.55 -20.72 20.72
CA LYS A 849 -10.71 -20.35 21.55
C LYS A 849 -11.98 -20.19 20.70
N CYS A 850 -11.92 -19.60 19.51
CA CYS A 850 -13.06 -19.56 18.58
C CYS A 850 -13.51 -20.97 18.18
N TRP A 851 -12.55 -21.87 17.90
CA TRP A 851 -12.89 -23.27 17.62
C TRP A 851 -13.56 -23.94 18.82
N ALA A 852 -13.04 -23.70 20.03
CA ALA A 852 -13.57 -24.30 21.26
C ALA A 852 -14.91 -23.70 21.72
N SER A 853 -15.23 -22.46 21.33
CA SER A 853 -16.48 -21.81 21.70
C SER A 853 -17.67 -22.28 20.86
N THR A 854 -17.44 -22.85 19.67
CA THR A 854 -18.48 -23.48 18.83
C THR A 854 -18.57 -24.98 19.09
N SER A 855 -19.80 -25.50 19.14
CA SER A 855 -20.02 -26.94 19.32
C SER A 855 -19.49 -27.76 18.14
N PRO A 856 -19.06 -29.01 18.36
CA PRO A 856 -18.64 -29.89 17.27
C PRO A 856 -19.71 -30.03 16.17
N GLU A 857 -20.97 -30.18 16.55
CA GLU A 857 -22.11 -30.35 15.65
C GLU A 857 -22.28 -29.13 14.72
N THR A 858 -22.13 -27.92 15.28
CA THR A 858 -22.17 -26.69 14.49
C THR A 858 -20.98 -26.63 13.52
N TRP A 859 -19.77 -26.99 13.95
CA TRP A 859 -18.60 -27.03 13.05
C TRP A 859 -18.74 -28.03 11.89
N HIS A 860 -19.42 -29.15 12.10
CA HIS A 860 -19.72 -30.12 11.04
C HIS A 860 -20.58 -29.54 9.91
N THR A 861 -21.33 -28.47 10.19
CA THR A 861 -22.16 -27.74 9.22
C THR A 861 -21.47 -26.46 8.74
N LEU A 862 -20.89 -25.70 9.66
CA LEU A 862 -20.29 -24.39 9.43
C LEU A 862 -19.01 -24.45 8.60
N LEU A 863 -18.09 -25.38 8.89
CA LEU A 863 -16.79 -25.44 8.21
C LEU A 863 -16.92 -25.70 6.69
N PRO A 864 -17.70 -26.69 6.22
CA PRO A 864 -17.96 -26.88 4.80
C PRO A 864 -18.63 -25.66 4.16
N LEU A 865 -19.60 -25.07 4.85
CA LEU A 865 -20.37 -23.93 4.37
C LEU A 865 -19.48 -22.69 4.17
N LEU A 866 -18.59 -22.39 5.11
CA LEU A 866 -17.60 -21.32 4.98
C LEU A 866 -16.66 -21.55 3.80
N VAL A 867 -16.18 -22.79 3.67
CA VAL A 867 -15.30 -23.20 2.56
C VAL A 867 -16.00 -23.10 1.21
N GLU A 868 -17.25 -23.51 1.10
CA GLU A 868 -18.00 -23.46 -0.15
C GLU A 868 -18.39 -22.02 -0.54
N SER A 869 -18.72 -21.19 0.45
CA SER A 869 -19.17 -19.81 0.23
C SER A 869 -18.05 -18.86 -0.20
N MET A 870 -16.78 -19.19 0.06
CA MET A 870 -15.65 -18.41 -0.46
C MET A 870 -15.54 -18.57 -1.99
N PRO A 871 -15.45 -17.46 -2.75
CA PRO A 871 -15.41 -17.53 -4.21
C PRO A 871 -14.14 -18.19 -4.72
N MET A 872 -12.96 -17.91 -4.12
CA MET A 872 -11.68 -18.37 -4.67
C MET A 872 -11.11 -19.61 -3.98
N LEU A 873 -10.60 -20.58 -4.75
CA LEU A 873 -9.95 -21.79 -4.21
C LEU A 873 -8.79 -21.43 -3.27
N GLN A 874 -8.04 -20.38 -3.56
CA GLN A 874 -6.96 -19.94 -2.68
C GLN A 874 -7.47 -19.45 -1.32
N GLN A 875 -8.62 -18.80 -1.25
CA GLN A 875 -9.22 -18.39 0.02
C GLN A 875 -9.61 -19.63 0.84
N ARG A 876 -10.27 -20.60 0.20
CA ARG A 876 -10.65 -21.90 0.80
C ARG A 876 -9.47 -22.64 1.41
N VAL A 877 -8.43 -22.84 0.61
CA VAL A 877 -7.18 -23.49 1.04
C VAL A 877 -6.52 -22.69 2.17
N ARG A 878 -6.55 -21.36 2.13
CA ARG A 878 -5.97 -20.50 3.18
C ARG A 878 -6.76 -20.57 4.48
N TYR A 879 -8.08 -20.67 4.44
CA TYR A 879 -8.93 -20.78 5.62
C TYR A 879 -8.57 -22.07 6.39
N ILE A 880 -8.49 -23.19 5.67
CA ILE A 880 -8.10 -24.47 6.24
C ILE A 880 -6.66 -24.42 6.76
N LYS A 881 -5.72 -23.80 6.03
CA LYS A 881 -4.33 -23.59 6.51
C LYS A 881 -4.28 -22.81 7.81
N THR A 882 -5.19 -21.86 8.02
CA THR A 882 -5.28 -21.06 9.24
C THR A 882 -5.66 -21.94 10.43
N LEU A 883 -6.66 -22.81 10.27
CA LEU A 883 -7.04 -23.81 11.28
C LEU A 883 -5.92 -24.81 11.54
N LEU A 884 -5.30 -25.35 10.49
CA LEU A 884 -4.17 -26.29 10.59
C LEU A 884 -2.96 -25.72 11.32
N TRP A 885 -2.73 -24.41 11.20
CA TRP A 885 -1.60 -23.76 11.86
C TRP A 885 -1.81 -23.56 13.35
N CYS A 886 -3.07 -23.41 13.77
CA CYS A 886 -3.46 -23.23 15.15
C CYS A 886 -3.66 -24.58 15.85
N MET A 887 -4.24 -25.56 15.14
CA MET A 887 -4.64 -26.88 15.65
C MET A 887 -4.19 -28.01 14.71
N PRO A 888 -2.87 -28.21 14.50
CA PRO A 888 -2.36 -29.25 13.60
C PRO A 888 -2.77 -30.66 14.00
N GLU A 889 -3.02 -30.90 15.29
CA GLU A 889 -3.53 -32.17 15.83
C GLU A 889 -4.92 -32.54 15.32
N ARG A 890 -5.69 -31.57 14.80
CA ARG A 890 -7.04 -31.76 14.25
C ARG A 890 -7.07 -31.88 12.73
N CYS A 891 -5.91 -31.98 12.07
CA CYS A 891 -5.79 -31.94 10.62
C CYS A 891 -6.71 -32.92 9.86
N HIS A 892 -6.73 -34.20 10.28
CA HIS A 892 -7.61 -35.19 9.65
C HIS A 892 -9.09 -34.97 10.00
N LEU A 893 -9.41 -34.41 11.17
CA LEU A 893 -10.79 -34.09 11.53
C LEU A 893 -11.36 -33.04 10.56
N PHE A 894 -10.58 -32.00 10.24
CA PHE A 894 -10.98 -31.03 9.23
C PHE A 894 -11.20 -31.70 7.86
N GLY A 895 -10.30 -32.61 7.46
CA GLY A 895 -10.46 -33.41 6.25
C GLY A 895 -11.74 -34.24 6.22
N LEU A 896 -12.07 -34.92 7.32
CA LEU A 896 -13.30 -35.72 7.46
C LEU A 896 -14.56 -34.86 7.35
N ILE A 897 -14.61 -33.73 8.04
CA ILE A 897 -15.75 -32.78 7.99
C ILE A 897 -15.96 -32.29 6.56
N LEU A 898 -14.89 -31.85 5.92
CA LEU A 898 -14.94 -31.27 4.58
C LEU A 898 -15.32 -32.31 3.51
N ALA A 899 -14.74 -33.50 3.53
CA ALA A 899 -15.05 -34.53 2.54
C ALA A 899 -16.50 -35.05 2.64
N ALA A 900 -17.09 -35.02 3.85
CA ALA A 900 -18.46 -35.48 4.04
C ALA A 900 -19.50 -34.56 3.39
N LYS A 901 -19.21 -33.25 3.30
CA LYS A 901 -20.19 -32.23 2.94
C LYS A 901 -19.85 -31.44 1.67
N LEU A 902 -18.58 -31.31 1.30
CA LEU A 902 -18.19 -30.67 0.03
C LEU A 902 -18.49 -31.58 -1.18
N ASP A 903 -18.70 -30.96 -2.33
CA ASP A 903 -18.75 -31.68 -3.59
C ASP A 903 -17.37 -32.27 -3.96
N ALA A 904 -17.40 -33.31 -4.80
CA ALA A 904 -16.21 -34.07 -5.17
C ALA A 904 -15.15 -33.23 -5.91
N VAL A 905 -15.54 -32.16 -6.60
CA VAL A 905 -14.63 -31.30 -7.35
C VAL A 905 -13.88 -30.39 -6.38
N ASN A 906 -14.59 -29.72 -5.47
CA ASN A 906 -13.98 -28.86 -4.47
C ASN A 906 -13.12 -29.66 -3.48
N TRP A 907 -13.57 -30.85 -3.06
CA TRP A 907 -12.75 -31.74 -2.24
C TRP A 907 -11.43 -32.15 -2.91
N ARG A 908 -11.47 -32.58 -4.19
CA ARG A 908 -10.25 -32.94 -4.95
C ARG A 908 -9.27 -31.78 -5.06
N ARG A 909 -9.76 -30.56 -5.27
CA ARG A 909 -8.92 -29.36 -5.40
C ARG A 909 -8.25 -28.98 -4.09
N ILE A 910 -9.01 -28.99 -3.00
CA ILE A 910 -8.49 -28.67 -1.68
C ILE A 910 -7.46 -29.71 -1.25
N SER A 911 -7.78 -30.99 -1.42
CA SER A 911 -6.88 -32.10 -1.05
C SER A 911 -5.62 -32.18 -1.92
N ALA A 912 -5.64 -31.69 -3.16
CA ALA A 912 -4.44 -31.54 -3.99
C ALA A 912 -3.49 -30.45 -3.45
N GLU A 913 -4.03 -29.34 -2.96
CA GLU A 913 -3.27 -28.22 -2.37
C GLU A 913 -2.88 -28.45 -0.90
N LEU A 914 -3.61 -29.33 -0.21
CA LEU A 914 -3.49 -29.69 1.19
C LEU A 914 -3.52 -31.22 1.36
N PRO A 915 -2.53 -31.96 0.85
CA PRO A 915 -2.51 -33.41 0.97
C PRO A 915 -2.49 -33.89 2.43
N GLU A 916 -2.05 -33.04 3.36
CA GLU A 916 -2.03 -33.31 4.80
C GLU A 916 -3.41 -33.57 5.43
N ILE A 917 -4.52 -33.05 4.89
CA ILE A 917 -5.85 -33.25 5.48
C ILE A 917 -6.42 -34.65 5.20
N ILE A 918 -5.80 -35.39 4.27
CA ILE A 918 -6.23 -36.74 3.90
C ILE A 918 -5.75 -37.72 4.99
N PRO A 919 -6.65 -38.54 5.58
CA PRO A 919 -6.25 -39.56 6.55
C PRO A 919 -5.18 -40.50 5.98
N ARG A 920 -4.16 -40.82 6.79
CA ARG A 920 -3.09 -41.74 6.40
C ARG A 920 -3.62 -43.15 6.11
N GLY A 921 -3.08 -43.79 5.08
CA GLY A 921 -3.48 -45.15 4.68
C GLY A 921 -4.65 -45.19 3.69
N VAL A 922 -5.12 -44.02 3.26
CA VAL A 922 -6.17 -43.88 2.25
C VAL A 922 -5.53 -43.32 0.97
N SER A 923 -5.94 -43.79 -0.21
CA SER A 923 -5.41 -43.26 -1.48
C SER A 923 -5.72 -41.76 -1.59
N MET A 924 -4.91 -41.01 -2.36
CA MET A 924 -5.25 -39.61 -2.72
C MET A 924 -6.61 -39.50 -3.44
N SER A 925 -7.15 -40.62 -3.90
CA SER A 925 -8.53 -40.79 -4.35
C SER A 925 -9.45 -41.22 -3.20
N TRP A 926 -9.63 -40.37 -2.18
CA TRP A 926 -10.76 -40.53 -1.26
C TRP A 926 -12.03 -40.15 -2.02
N GLU A 927 -12.63 -41.17 -2.64
CA GLU A 927 -13.63 -41.09 -3.70
C GLU A 927 -15.05 -40.83 -3.16
N ARG A 928 -15.67 -39.71 -3.55
CA ARG A 928 -17.09 -39.73 -3.94
C ARG A 928 -17.12 -40.05 -5.44
N TYR A 929 -17.33 -41.33 -5.76
CA TYR A 929 -17.90 -41.76 -7.04
C TYR A 929 -19.42 -41.85 -6.87
N TYR A 930 -20.14 -41.10 -7.71
CA TYR A 930 -20.94 -41.79 -8.72
C TYR A 930 -20.07 -41.93 -9.97
#